data_AF-A0A7V1EI29-F1
#
_entry.id   AF-A0A7V1EI29-F1
#
_cell.length_a   1.000
_cell.length_b   1.000
_cell.length_c   1.000
_cell.angle_alpha   90.00
_cell.angle_beta   90.00
_cell.angle_gamma   90.00
#
_symmetry.space_group_name_H-M   'P 1'
#
loop_
_entity.id
_entity.type
_entity.pdbx_description
1 polymer ?
#
loop_
_entity_poly.entity_id
_entity_poly.type
_entity_poly.pdbx_seq_one_letter_code
_entity_poly.pdbx_strand_id
1 'polypeptide(L)'
;MIKSIIKRDGTVVEFKPEKIYQAIEKALRATNEDISLARKIGDEAIAELQQRFGSLKPNVEDIQDIVEQTLIKNEKFNTARAYIIYRQLRADIRNKKTILGVKDHLKLSLNSLRVLSERYLLQDSRGKPVESPAEMFRRVARAIAQVDANYGEDISKSEEEFYQVMANLEFLPNSPTLMNAGCEIGQLSACFVLPIDDSLVSIFETLKNTALIHQSGGGTGFSFSRIRPRGDMVRSTMGIASGPLSFMKIYDCATEVIKQGGKRRGANMGILNVDHPDIVDFIRIKENENELNNFNISVGVSDDFINRAINNQGYDLINPRTQRPVKNINARDIFDMIVFNAWKTGDPGMIFIDEINRKNPTPELGRIESTNPCGEVPLLPYESCNLGSINLAKMFVDGKFNYEKLKMTIEIAIHFLDNVIDANRYPLGEIEKMTRGNRKIGLGVMGFADCLIKMGIPYDSDEALRFADELANFIQNEARHVSKILGEKRGSFPNIEKSIFKNSKPMRNATVTSIAPTGTISMIADTSSGIEPLFSVGYLRNVLDTTFVVVNPIFEEIAHKRGFYSPDLVSEIVRAGSLKKIKDIPEDVKRLFPIAHEIMPEIHLKMQAVFQKYVDNAVSKTINLPEDATLEQTRAAFLLAHRLKCKGITVYRYNSKKNQVLEFGDVDFFKKCGSGVCEI
;
A
#
# COMPACT_ATOMS: atom_id res chain seq x y z
N MET A 1 12.09 -47.92 -18.51
CA MET A 1 11.70 -46.51 -18.70
C MET A 1 11.16 -45.97 -17.40
N ILE A 2 11.68 -44.82 -16.96
CA ILE A 2 11.26 -44.15 -15.73
C ILE A 2 9.83 -43.66 -15.91
N LYS A 3 8.89 -44.16 -15.10
CA LYS A 3 7.47 -43.78 -15.14
C LYS A 3 7.10 -42.73 -14.10
N SER A 4 7.90 -42.60 -13.04
CA SER A 4 7.59 -41.75 -11.89
C SER A 4 8.85 -41.28 -11.18
N ILE A 5 8.76 -40.13 -10.54
CA ILE A 5 9.84 -39.49 -9.78
C ILE A 5 9.39 -39.14 -8.36
N ILE A 6 10.34 -39.02 -7.44
CA ILE A 6 10.10 -38.61 -6.06
C ILE A 6 10.32 -37.09 -5.96
N LYS A 7 9.28 -36.34 -5.61
CA LYS A 7 9.38 -34.90 -5.32
C LYS A 7 10.07 -34.67 -3.98
N ARG A 8 10.52 -33.43 -3.77
CA ARG A 8 11.22 -32.99 -2.54
C ARG A 8 10.38 -33.09 -1.25
N ASP A 9 9.06 -33.15 -1.37
CA ASP A 9 8.11 -33.38 -0.27
C ASP A 9 7.82 -34.88 -0.02
N GLY A 10 8.55 -35.77 -0.70
CA GLY A 10 8.35 -37.22 -0.65
C GLY A 10 7.24 -37.75 -1.55
N THR A 11 6.45 -36.88 -2.21
CA THR A 11 5.34 -37.31 -3.06
C THR A 11 5.85 -37.94 -4.37
N VAL A 12 5.21 -39.02 -4.80
CA VAL A 12 5.52 -39.67 -6.08
C VAL A 12 4.63 -39.09 -7.17
N VAL A 13 5.23 -38.60 -8.26
CA VAL A 13 4.50 -38.07 -9.41
C VAL A 13 4.97 -38.71 -10.72
N GLU A 14 4.14 -38.63 -11.74
CA GLU A 14 4.49 -39.06 -13.10
C GLU A 14 5.72 -38.30 -13.64
N PHE A 15 6.62 -39.04 -14.31
CA PHE A 15 7.77 -38.45 -14.98
C PHE A 15 7.33 -37.72 -16.25
N LYS A 16 7.65 -36.42 -16.36
CA LYS A 16 7.30 -35.58 -17.51
C LYS A 16 8.58 -35.01 -18.15
N PRO A 17 9.06 -35.57 -19.27
CA PRO A 17 10.23 -35.10 -20.02
C PRO A 17 10.23 -33.59 -20.30
N GLU A 18 9.04 -33.03 -20.56
CA GLU A 18 8.80 -31.63 -20.90
C GLU A 18 9.35 -30.67 -19.84
N LYS A 19 9.37 -31.09 -18.57
CA LYS A 19 9.92 -30.27 -17.48
C LYS A 19 11.44 -30.14 -17.56
N ILE A 20 12.13 -31.15 -18.08
CA ILE A 20 13.58 -31.12 -18.30
C ILE A 20 13.88 -30.17 -19.46
N TYR A 21 13.17 -30.32 -20.59
CA TYR A 21 13.33 -29.42 -21.74
C TYR A 21 13.10 -27.96 -21.36
N GLN A 22 12.02 -27.65 -20.64
CA GLN A 22 11.72 -26.30 -20.18
C GLN A 22 12.77 -25.74 -19.21
N ALA A 23 13.37 -26.59 -18.37
CA ALA A 23 14.42 -26.16 -17.44
C ALA A 23 15.70 -25.79 -18.21
N ILE A 24 16.10 -26.61 -19.17
CA ILE A 24 17.26 -26.37 -20.04
C ILE A 24 17.02 -25.15 -20.94
N GLU A 25 15.83 -25.04 -21.55
CA GLU A 25 15.47 -23.91 -22.41
C GLU A 25 15.55 -22.59 -21.64
N LYS A 26 15.05 -22.56 -20.39
CA LYS A 26 15.17 -21.37 -19.53
C LYS A 26 16.62 -21.03 -19.21
N ALA A 27 17.47 -22.04 -18.99
CA ALA A 27 18.88 -21.84 -18.73
C ALA A 27 19.59 -21.26 -19.96
N LEU A 28 19.39 -21.86 -21.14
CA LEU A 28 19.95 -21.38 -22.41
C LEU A 28 19.47 -19.96 -22.75
N ARG A 29 18.18 -19.68 -22.52
CA ARG A 29 17.61 -18.35 -22.71
C ARG A 29 18.22 -17.32 -21.77
N ALA A 30 18.52 -17.71 -20.52
CA ALA A 30 19.12 -16.82 -19.53
C ALA A 30 20.57 -16.43 -19.88
N THR A 31 21.26 -17.25 -20.68
CA THR A 31 22.64 -17.03 -21.12
C THR A 31 22.74 -16.58 -22.58
N ASN A 32 21.63 -16.25 -23.24
CA ASN A 32 21.56 -15.90 -24.67
C ASN A 32 22.17 -16.98 -25.59
N GLU A 33 22.09 -18.25 -25.20
CA GLU A 33 22.51 -19.38 -26.04
C GLU A 33 21.35 -19.92 -26.88
N ASP A 34 21.66 -20.74 -27.90
CA ASP A 34 20.68 -21.32 -28.81
C ASP A 34 19.73 -22.29 -28.08
N ILE A 35 18.51 -21.81 -27.86
CA ILE A 35 17.39 -22.55 -27.26
C ILE A 35 16.94 -23.76 -28.09
N SER A 36 17.26 -23.85 -29.38
CA SER A 36 16.95 -25.02 -30.20
C SER A 36 17.65 -26.30 -29.68
N LEU A 37 18.78 -26.12 -28.98
CA LEU A 37 19.56 -27.20 -28.37
C LEU A 37 18.89 -27.79 -27.12
N ALA A 38 17.88 -27.14 -26.55
CA ALA A 38 17.23 -27.58 -25.32
C ALA A 38 16.66 -29.00 -25.42
N ARG A 39 16.11 -29.35 -26.59
CA ARG A 39 15.55 -30.68 -26.83
C ARG A 39 16.64 -31.73 -26.93
N LYS A 40 17.69 -31.46 -27.71
CA LYS A 40 18.84 -32.36 -27.86
C LYS A 40 19.52 -32.66 -26.52
N ILE A 41 19.86 -31.61 -25.77
CA ILE A 41 20.51 -31.73 -24.45
C ILE A 41 19.55 -32.42 -23.46
N GLY A 42 18.25 -32.13 -23.54
CA GLY A 42 17.26 -32.80 -22.70
C GLY A 42 17.10 -34.29 -23.02
N ASP A 43 17.13 -34.68 -24.30
CA ASP A 43 17.06 -36.07 -24.72
C ASP A 43 18.28 -36.87 -24.22
N GLU A 44 19.46 -36.26 -24.28
CA GLU A 44 20.70 -36.82 -23.71
C GLU A 44 20.58 -36.98 -22.18
N ALA A 45 20.08 -35.96 -21.48
CA ALA A 45 19.86 -36.04 -20.03
C ALA A 45 18.84 -37.13 -19.65
N ILE A 46 17.78 -37.32 -20.45
CA ILE A 46 16.76 -38.36 -20.24
C ILE A 46 17.35 -39.75 -20.50
N ALA A 47 18.17 -39.91 -21.54
CA ALA A 47 18.85 -41.17 -21.82
C ALA A 47 19.81 -41.55 -20.68
N GLU A 48 20.55 -40.58 -20.16
CA GLU A 48 21.48 -40.78 -19.03
C GLU A 48 20.72 -41.10 -17.72
N LEU A 49 19.58 -40.43 -17.48
CA LEU A 49 18.65 -40.79 -16.41
C LEU A 49 18.16 -42.24 -16.52
N GLN A 50 17.74 -42.65 -17.71
CA GLN A 50 17.24 -44.01 -17.95
C GLN A 50 18.33 -45.06 -17.78
N GLN A 51 19.57 -44.76 -18.18
CA GLN A 51 20.70 -45.64 -17.99
C GLN A 51 21.06 -45.79 -16.50
N ARG A 52 21.04 -44.70 -15.74
CA ARG A 52 21.46 -44.67 -14.33
C ARG A 52 20.43 -45.23 -13.36
N PHE A 53 19.14 -45.00 -13.62
CA PHE A 53 18.07 -45.39 -12.70
C PHE A 53 17.22 -46.57 -13.20
N GLY A 54 17.11 -46.81 -14.52
CA GLY A 54 16.39 -47.98 -15.06
C GLY A 54 14.92 -48.05 -14.63
N SER A 55 14.62 -48.90 -13.64
CA SER A 55 13.31 -49.09 -12.99
C SER A 55 13.17 -48.36 -11.64
N LEU A 56 14.26 -47.83 -11.08
CA LEU A 56 14.27 -47.03 -9.86
C LEU A 56 13.66 -45.64 -10.11
N LYS A 57 13.11 -45.05 -9.05
CA LYS A 57 12.50 -43.71 -9.09
C LYS A 57 13.57 -42.68 -8.71
N PRO A 58 14.09 -41.87 -9.65
CA PRO A 58 15.00 -40.79 -9.27
C PRO A 58 14.24 -39.74 -8.46
N ASN A 59 14.96 -39.10 -7.55
CA ASN A 59 14.48 -37.89 -6.89
C ASN A 59 14.75 -36.65 -7.76
N VAL A 60 14.23 -35.49 -7.35
CA VAL A 60 14.41 -34.26 -8.15
C VAL A 60 15.86 -33.79 -8.22
N GLU A 61 16.68 -34.03 -7.19
CA GLU A 61 18.10 -33.66 -7.19
C GLU A 61 18.90 -34.52 -8.16
N ASP A 62 18.61 -35.82 -8.24
CA ASP A 62 19.23 -36.73 -9.21
C ASP A 62 19.03 -36.25 -10.66
N ILE A 63 17.82 -35.77 -10.98
CA ILE A 63 17.49 -35.20 -12.30
C ILE A 63 18.27 -33.91 -12.54
N GLN A 64 18.41 -33.07 -11.51
CA GLN A 64 19.14 -31.80 -11.64
C GLN A 64 20.65 -32.02 -11.83
N ASP A 65 21.24 -32.98 -11.13
CA ASP A 65 22.64 -33.37 -11.28
C ASP A 65 22.94 -33.84 -12.71
N ILE A 66 22.05 -34.65 -13.29
CA ILE A 66 22.22 -35.14 -14.66
C ILE A 66 22.08 -34.02 -15.68
N VAL A 67 21.11 -33.11 -15.51
CA VAL A 67 20.97 -31.94 -16.39
C VAL A 67 22.23 -31.07 -16.36
N GLU A 68 22.79 -30.84 -15.17
CA GLU A 68 24.03 -30.11 -14.98
C GLU A 68 25.21 -30.78 -15.71
N GLN A 69 25.42 -32.08 -15.49
CA GLN A 69 26.46 -32.85 -16.17
C GLN A 69 26.29 -32.83 -17.69
N THR A 70 25.05 -32.93 -18.18
CA THR A 70 24.75 -32.93 -19.62
C THR A 70 25.03 -31.57 -20.25
N LEU A 71 24.75 -30.47 -19.56
CA LEU A 71 25.10 -29.12 -20.00
C LEU A 71 26.62 -28.94 -20.10
N ILE A 72 27.38 -29.44 -19.12
CA ILE A 72 28.85 -29.41 -19.13
C ILE A 72 29.40 -30.24 -20.29
N LYS A 73 28.85 -31.44 -20.51
CA LYS A 73 29.25 -32.36 -21.59
C LYS A 73 29.02 -31.78 -22.99
N ASN A 74 27.99 -30.94 -23.14
CA ASN A 74 27.70 -30.21 -24.38
C ASN A 74 28.47 -28.87 -24.48
N GLU A 75 29.53 -28.68 -23.69
CA GLU A 75 30.37 -27.48 -23.66
C GLU A 75 29.60 -26.19 -23.35
N LYS A 76 28.43 -26.29 -22.72
CA LYS A 76 27.60 -25.15 -22.31
C LYS A 76 27.96 -24.67 -20.92
N PHE A 77 29.24 -24.32 -20.71
CA PHE A 77 29.77 -23.99 -19.38
C PHE A 77 29.09 -22.78 -18.73
N ASN A 78 28.77 -21.74 -19.51
CA ASN A 78 28.07 -20.56 -19.02
C ASN A 78 26.64 -20.91 -18.58
N THR A 79 25.91 -21.68 -19.41
CA THR A 79 24.57 -22.18 -19.10
C THR A 79 24.57 -23.13 -17.89
N ALA A 80 25.55 -24.03 -17.79
CA ALA A 80 25.71 -24.93 -16.65
C ALA A 80 25.94 -24.14 -15.36
N ARG A 81 26.86 -23.18 -15.37
CA ARG A 81 27.13 -22.30 -14.22
C ARG A 81 25.89 -21.51 -13.81
N ALA A 82 25.17 -20.91 -14.77
CA ALA A 82 23.92 -20.19 -14.50
C ALA A 82 22.84 -21.11 -13.91
N TYR A 83 22.71 -22.34 -14.43
CA TYR A 83 21.78 -23.35 -13.93
C TYR A 83 22.10 -23.78 -12.49
N ILE A 84 23.39 -24.02 -12.17
CA ILE A 84 23.87 -24.38 -10.83
C ILE A 84 23.58 -23.28 -9.83
N ILE A 85 23.94 -22.03 -10.14
CA ILE A 85 23.69 -20.87 -9.26
C ILE A 85 22.19 -20.73 -9.02
N TYR A 86 21.37 -20.82 -10.07
CA TYR A 86 19.92 -20.76 -9.94
C TYR A 86 19.36 -21.90 -9.07
N ARG A 87 19.88 -23.11 -9.22
CA ARG A 87 19.51 -24.28 -8.40
C ARG A 87 19.83 -24.05 -6.93
N GLN A 88 21.05 -23.60 -6.62
CA GLN A 88 21.51 -23.33 -5.25
C GLN A 88 20.67 -22.24 -4.59
N LEU A 89 20.47 -21.10 -5.27
CA LEU A 89 19.62 -20.01 -4.78
C LEU A 89 18.22 -20.50 -4.43
N ARG A 90 17.63 -21.35 -5.29
CA ARG A 90 16.30 -21.93 -5.04
C ARG A 90 16.32 -22.96 -3.91
N ALA A 91 17.41 -23.69 -3.69
CA ALA A 91 17.56 -24.60 -2.57
C ALA A 91 17.61 -23.82 -1.24
N ASP A 92 18.40 -22.75 -1.19
CA ASP A 92 18.51 -21.89 0.00
C ASP A 92 17.18 -21.21 0.33
N ILE A 93 16.47 -20.68 -0.68
CA ILE A 93 15.12 -20.12 -0.49
C ILE A 93 14.17 -21.19 0.05
N ARG A 94 14.21 -22.42 -0.47
CA ARG A 94 13.34 -23.52 0.00
C ARG A 94 13.64 -23.88 1.45
N ASN A 95 14.90 -24.10 1.80
CA ASN A 95 15.31 -24.40 3.19
C ASN A 95 14.81 -23.31 4.15
N LYS A 96 14.96 -22.04 3.77
CA LYS A 96 14.46 -20.89 4.54
C LYS A 96 12.92 -20.87 4.66
N LYS A 97 12.19 -21.23 3.60
CA LYS A 97 10.72 -21.36 3.67
C LYS A 97 10.26 -22.49 4.58
N THR A 98 10.99 -23.60 4.62
CA THR A 98 10.69 -24.72 5.52
C THR A 98 10.77 -24.28 6.98
N ILE A 99 11.70 -23.38 7.33
CA ILE A 99 11.84 -22.83 8.70
C ILE A 99 10.57 -22.08 9.12
N LEU A 100 9.93 -21.35 8.21
CA LEU A 100 8.67 -20.64 8.50
C LEU A 100 7.48 -21.60 8.75
N GLY A 101 7.60 -22.88 8.39
CA GLY A 101 6.55 -23.89 8.60
C GLY A 101 5.28 -23.66 7.76
N VAL A 102 5.33 -22.78 6.76
CA VAL A 102 4.18 -22.41 5.91
C VAL A 102 4.24 -23.20 4.60
N LYS A 103 3.12 -23.84 4.24
CA LYS A 103 2.96 -24.47 2.92
C LYS A 103 2.80 -23.39 1.85
N ASP A 104 3.68 -23.37 0.85
CA ASP A 104 3.65 -22.36 -0.23
C ASP A 104 3.34 -23.00 -1.59
N HIS A 105 2.05 -23.05 -1.92
CA HIS A 105 1.58 -23.53 -3.22
C HIS A 105 1.69 -22.48 -4.34
N LEU A 106 1.78 -21.20 -3.97
CA LEU A 106 1.78 -20.06 -4.90
C LEU A 106 3.20 -19.60 -5.29
N LYS A 107 4.24 -20.19 -4.68
CA LYS A 107 5.66 -19.87 -4.92
C LYS A 107 6.00 -18.40 -4.59
N LEU A 108 5.40 -17.85 -3.55
CA LEU A 108 5.59 -16.46 -3.12
C LEU A 108 7.03 -16.17 -2.68
N SER A 109 7.43 -14.90 -2.59
CA SER A 109 8.76 -14.55 -2.07
C SER A 109 8.86 -14.89 -0.57
N LEU A 110 10.08 -15.03 -0.03
CA LEU A 110 10.28 -15.26 1.41
C LEU A 110 9.68 -14.11 2.23
N ASN A 111 9.81 -12.89 1.73
CA ASN A 111 9.23 -11.70 2.32
C ASN A 111 7.70 -11.77 2.39
N SER A 112 7.05 -12.11 1.27
CA SER A 112 5.60 -12.28 1.22
C SER A 112 5.12 -13.33 2.22
N LEU A 113 5.79 -14.49 2.28
CA LEU A 113 5.41 -15.57 3.20
C LEU A 113 5.56 -15.16 4.66
N ARG A 114 6.60 -14.42 5.02
CA ARG A 114 6.79 -13.91 6.38
C ARG A 114 5.69 -12.92 6.76
N VAL A 115 5.43 -11.93 5.90
CA VAL A 115 4.37 -10.95 6.15
C VAL A 115 3.03 -11.65 6.34
N LEU A 116 2.73 -12.62 5.49
CA LEU A 116 1.54 -13.45 5.61
C LEU A 116 1.51 -14.25 6.92
N SER A 117 2.58 -14.95 7.27
CA SER A 117 2.63 -15.81 8.47
C SER A 117 2.52 -15.04 9.78
N GLU A 118 3.14 -13.86 9.85
CA GLU A 118 3.14 -13.03 11.05
C GLU A 118 1.78 -12.33 11.28
N ARG A 119 1.05 -12.01 10.21
CA ARG A 119 -0.08 -11.05 10.31
C ARG A 119 -1.40 -11.53 9.74
N TYR A 120 -1.41 -12.43 8.76
CA TYR A 120 -2.61 -12.73 7.96
C TYR A 120 -3.09 -14.16 8.09
N LEU A 121 -2.17 -15.13 8.11
CA LEU A 121 -2.54 -16.53 8.21
C LEU A 121 -3.18 -16.78 9.58
N LEU A 122 -4.29 -17.50 9.59
CA LEU A 122 -4.88 -18.05 10.80
C LEU A 122 -3.83 -18.87 11.57
N GLN A 123 -3.83 -18.70 12.89
CA GLN A 123 -2.88 -19.34 13.80
C GLN A 123 -3.65 -20.15 14.85
N ASP A 124 -3.04 -21.22 15.34
CA ASP A 124 -3.54 -21.97 16.48
C ASP A 124 -3.28 -21.24 17.82
N SER A 125 -3.67 -21.86 18.93
CA SER A 125 -3.45 -21.32 20.28
C SER A 125 -1.98 -21.19 20.69
N ARG A 126 -1.06 -21.76 19.91
CA ARG A 126 0.40 -21.67 20.10
C ARG A 126 1.05 -20.68 19.13
N GLY A 127 0.25 -19.95 18.33
CA GLY A 127 0.73 -18.96 17.37
C GLY A 127 1.27 -19.57 16.07
N LYS A 128 1.07 -20.86 15.82
CA LYS A 128 1.56 -21.51 14.59
C LYS A 128 0.53 -21.34 13.46
N PRO A 129 0.94 -20.96 12.24
CA PRO A 129 0.05 -20.89 11.10
C PRO A 129 -0.64 -22.23 10.80
N VAL A 130 -1.97 -22.21 10.68
CA VAL A 130 -2.81 -23.37 10.35
C VAL A 130 -3.40 -23.33 8.95
N GLU A 131 -3.25 -22.21 8.24
CA GLU A 131 -3.62 -22.07 6.84
C GLU A 131 -2.41 -21.66 5.99
N SER A 132 -2.40 -22.08 4.72
CA SER A 132 -1.49 -21.62 3.69
C SER A 132 -1.99 -20.32 3.02
N PRO A 133 -1.13 -19.58 2.30
CA PRO A 133 -1.56 -18.42 1.52
C PRO A 133 -2.69 -18.72 0.52
N ALA A 134 -2.67 -19.89 -0.12
CA ALA A 134 -3.73 -20.30 -1.04
C ALA A 134 -5.05 -20.55 -0.30
N GLU A 135 -5.01 -21.22 0.85
CA GLU A 135 -6.19 -21.43 1.69
C GLU A 135 -6.74 -20.11 2.24
N MET A 136 -5.86 -19.17 2.64
CA MET A 136 -6.24 -17.83 3.06
C MET A 136 -6.99 -17.07 1.95
N PHE A 137 -6.44 -17.01 0.72
CA PHE A 137 -7.11 -16.37 -0.39
C PHE A 137 -8.44 -17.05 -0.75
N ARG A 138 -8.52 -18.38 -0.66
CA ARG A 138 -9.76 -19.12 -0.89
C ARG A 138 -10.80 -18.83 0.18
N ARG A 139 -10.41 -18.77 1.45
CA ARG A 139 -11.27 -18.35 2.57
C ARG A 139 -11.86 -16.97 2.34
N VAL A 140 -11.02 -16.00 1.97
CA VAL A 140 -11.45 -14.64 1.67
C VAL A 140 -12.41 -14.64 0.48
N ALA A 141 -12.05 -15.27 -0.64
CA ALA A 141 -12.88 -15.33 -1.84
C ALA A 141 -14.26 -15.93 -1.56
N ARG A 142 -14.32 -17.06 -0.86
CA ARG A 142 -15.57 -17.74 -0.49
C ARG A 142 -16.45 -16.87 0.41
N ALA A 143 -15.86 -16.24 1.42
CA ALA A 143 -16.60 -15.40 2.35
C ALA A 143 -17.25 -14.19 1.66
N ILE A 144 -16.54 -13.58 0.71
CA ILE A 144 -17.04 -12.41 -0.04
C ILE A 144 -18.01 -12.82 -1.15
N ALA A 145 -17.78 -13.93 -1.84
CA ALA A 145 -18.67 -14.44 -2.88
C ALA A 145 -20.04 -14.87 -2.33
N GLN A 146 -20.12 -15.29 -1.06
CA GLN A 146 -21.39 -15.70 -0.45
C GLN A 146 -22.46 -14.60 -0.45
N VAL A 147 -22.06 -13.33 -0.52
CA VAL A 147 -22.96 -12.17 -0.62
C VAL A 147 -23.79 -12.18 -1.91
N ASP A 148 -23.28 -12.78 -2.98
CA ASP A 148 -23.96 -12.85 -4.28
C ASP A 148 -25.28 -13.62 -4.21
N ALA A 149 -25.43 -14.51 -3.22
CA ALA A 149 -26.69 -15.18 -2.92
C ALA A 149 -27.84 -14.19 -2.67
N ASN A 150 -27.55 -13.04 -2.05
CA ASN A 150 -28.55 -12.00 -1.75
C ASN A 150 -29.06 -11.30 -3.02
N TYR A 151 -28.35 -11.45 -4.13
CA TYR A 151 -28.64 -10.78 -5.40
C TYR A 151 -28.98 -11.77 -6.53
N GLY A 152 -29.08 -13.07 -6.22
CA GLY A 152 -29.40 -14.11 -7.21
C GLY A 152 -28.26 -14.40 -8.20
N GLU A 153 -27.02 -14.10 -7.82
CA GLU A 153 -25.83 -14.27 -8.67
C GLU A 153 -25.09 -15.60 -8.36
N ASP A 154 -24.22 -16.03 -9.29
CA ASP A 154 -23.51 -17.31 -9.19
C ASP A 154 -22.30 -17.21 -8.24
N ILE A 155 -22.50 -17.72 -7.03
CA ILE A 155 -21.49 -17.76 -5.96
C ILE A 155 -20.22 -18.50 -6.40
N SER A 156 -20.35 -19.62 -7.14
CA SER A 156 -19.20 -20.46 -7.49
C SER A 156 -18.32 -19.75 -8.51
N LYS A 157 -18.94 -19.04 -9.46
CA LYS A 157 -18.23 -18.21 -10.42
C LYS A 157 -17.47 -17.09 -9.72
N SER A 158 -18.14 -16.33 -8.87
CA SER A 158 -17.52 -15.20 -8.15
C SER A 158 -16.41 -15.65 -7.22
N GLU A 159 -16.59 -16.76 -6.48
CA GLU A 159 -15.55 -17.32 -5.62
C GLU A 159 -14.28 -17.64 -6.42
N GLU A 160 -14.43 -18.26 -7.60
CA GLU A 160 -13.29 -18.60 -8.44
C GLU A 160 -12.62 -17.35 -9.03
N GLU A 161 -13.39 -16.39 -9.55
CA GLU A 161 -12.86 -15.12 -10.07
C GLU A 161 -12.08 -14.35 -9.00
N PHE A 162 -12.66 -14.20 -7.80
CA PHE A 162 -12.03 -13.53 -6.65
C PHE A 162 -10.76 -14.25 -6.20
N TYR A 163 -10.79 -15.58 -6.13
CA TYR A 163 -9.61 -16.35 -5.77
C TYR A 163 -8.49 -16.17 -6.80
N GLN A 164 -8.80 -16.26 -8.10
CA GLN A 164 -7.78 -16.21 -9.14
C GLN A 164 -7.05 -14.88 -9.17
N VAL A 165 -7.76 -13.75 -9.11
CA VAL A 165 -7.09 -12.43 -9.12
C VAL A 165 -6.21 -12.21 -7.88
N MET A 166 -6.59 -12.75 -6.72
CA MET A 166 -5.76 -12.69 -5.51
C MET A 166 -4.57 -13.66 -5.57
N ALA A 167 -4.79 -14.91 -6.00
CA ALA A 167 -3.75 -15.93 -6.11
C ALA A 167 -2.68 -15.55 -7.15
N ASN A 168 -3.07 -14.86 -8.22
CA ASN A 168 -2.16 -14.31 -9.23
C ASN A 168 -1.53 -12.96 -8.81
N LEU A 169 -1.92 -12.42 -7.65
CA LEU A 169 -1.48 -11.13 -7.11
C LEU A 169 -1.80 -9.94 -8.04
N GLU A 170 -2.87 -10.05 -8.82
CA GLU A 170 -3.38 -9.04 -9.75
C GLU A 170 -4.21 -7.99 -9.01
N PHE A 171 -4.94 -8.42 -7.99
CA PHE A 171 -5.69 -7.57 -7.07
C PHE A 171 -5.55 -8.09 -5.65
N LEU A 172 -5.35 -7.19 -4.69
CA LEU A 172 -5.43 -7.53 -3.27
C LEU A 172 -6.36 -6.54 -2.56
N PRO A 173 -7.31 -7.01 -1.73
CA PRO A 173 -8.07 -6.13 -0.86
C PRO A 173 -7.19 -5.62 0.29
N ASN A 174 -7.69 -4.63 1.03
CA ASN A 174 -7.02 -4.11 2.21
C ASN A 174 -6.71 -5.20 3.25
N SER A 175 -5.78 -4.89 4.17
CA SER A 175 -5.34 -5.86 5.16
C SER A 175 -6.45 -6.45 6.05
N PRO A 176 -7.41 -5.67 6.58
CA PRO A 176 -8.48 -6.24 7.40
C PRO A 176 -9.34 -7.26 6.64
N THR A 177 -9.60 -7.04 5.35
CA THR A 177 -10.34 -8.02 4.54
C THR A 177 -9.58 -9.36 4.46
N LEU A 178 -8.28 -9.32 4.17
CA LEU A 178 -7.45 -10.54 4.14
C LEU A 178 -7.39 -11.25 5.50
N MET A 179 -7.31 -10.47 6.59
CA MET A 179 -7.19 -10.99 7.96
C MET A 179 -8.51 -11.59 8.48
N ASN A 180 -9.65 -10.95 8.19
CA ASN A 180 -10.89 -11.18 8.94
C ASN A 180 -12.04 -11.78 8.12
N ALA A 181 -11.96 -11.82 6.78
CA ALA A 181 -13.04 -12.42 5.97
C ALA A 181 -13.22 -13.91 6.29
N GLY A 182 -14.46 -14.31 6.61
CA GLY A 182 -14.75 -15.69 7.03
C GLY A 182 -14.31 -16.02 8.46
N CYS A 183 -13.92 -15.03 9.26
CA CYS A 183 -13.58 -15.19 10.67
C CYS A 183 -14.67 -14.59 11.58
N GLU A 184 -14.62 -14.89 12.89
CA GLU A 184 -15.62 -14.43 13.87
C GLU A 184 -15.67 -12.91 14.02
N ILE A 185 -14.52 -12.23 14.05
CA ILE A 185 -14.49 -10.75 14.15
C ILE A 185 -15.15 -10.11 12.92
N GLY A 186 -14.85 -10.61 11.72
CA GLY A 186 -15.52 -10.24 10.47
C GLY A 186 -15.45 -8.76 10.07
N GLN A 187 -14.62 -7.92 10.71
CA GLN A 187 -14.44 -6.51 10.32
C GLN A 187 -13.50 -6.39 9.12
N LEU A 188 -14.02 -5.96 7.99
CA LEU A 188 -13.33 -5.89 6.69
C LEU A 188 -12.90 -4.47 6.32
N SER A 189 -13.59 -3.45 6.83
CA SER A 189 -13.19 -2.04 6.63
C SER A 189 -11.95 -1.69 7.45
N ALA A 190 -11.07 -0.88 6.87
CA ALA A 190 -9.77 -0.55 7.49
C ALA A 190 -9.81 0.67 8.40
N CYS A 191 -10.63 1.66 8.06
CA CYS A 191 -10.63 2.93 8.74
C CYS A 191 -12.04 3.53 8.76
N PHE A 192 -12.27 4.43 9.72
CA PHE A 192 -13.57 5.06 9.96
C PHE A 192 -13.36 6.53 10.34
N VAL A 193 -14.33 7.39 10.05
CA VAL A 193 -14.34 8.77 10.57
C VAL A 193 -15.45 8.90 11.59
N LEU A 194 -15.15 9.41 12.78
CA LEU A 194 -16.12 9.60 13.86
C LEU A 194 -16.31 11.10 14.16
N PRO A 195 -17.54 11.54 14.43
CA PRO A 195 -17.79 12.92 14.80
C PRO A 195 -17.34 13.19 16.25
N ILE A 196 -16.92 14.42 16.53
CA ILE A 196 -16.70 14.91 17.89
C ILE A 196 -17.43 16.24 18.04
N ASP A 197 -18.47 16.26 18.86
CA ASP A 197 -19.22 17.46 19.19
C ASP A 197 -18.70 18.08 20.51
N ASP A 198 -19.01 19.36 20.74
CA ASP A 198 -18.54 20.14 21.89
C ASP A 198 -19.26 19.78 23.21
N SER A 199 -19.17 18.51 23.62
CA SER A 199 -19.67 18.01 24.89
C SER A 199 -18.83 16.83 25.40
N LEU A 200 -18.68 16.71 26.72
CA LEU A 200 -17.97 15.57 27.32
C LEU A 200 -18.61 14.22 26.95
N VAL A 201 -19.93 14.17 26.84
CA VAL A 201 -20.66 12.96 26.44
C VAL A 201 -20.22 12.54 25.04
N SER A 202 -20.24 13.44 24.06
CA SER A 202 -19.80 13.13 22.69
C SER A 202 -18.31 12.75 22.67
N ILE A 203 -17.45 13.52 23.33
CA ILE A 203 -16.00 13.29 23.35
C ILE A 203 -15.65 11.89 23.89
N PHE A 204 -16.27 11.47 24.99
CA PHE A 204 -15.97 10.17 25.60
C PHE A 204 -16.73 9.01 24.94
N GLU A 205 -17.92 9.25 24.37
CA GLU A 205 -18.62 8.27 23.54
C GLU A 205 -17.81 7.95 22.27
N THR A 206 -17.29 8.98 21.60
CA THR A 206 -16.39 8.79 20.45
C THR A 206 -15.09 8.08 20.84
N LEU A 207 -14.57 8.31 22.06
CA LEU A 207 -13.40 7.59 22.56
C LEU A 207 -13.71 6.10 22.78
N LYS A 208 -14.85 5.78 23.38
CA LYS A 208 -15.33 4.40 23.54
C LYS A 208 -15.46 3.71 22.18
N ASN A 209 -16.10 4.39 21.22
CA ASN A 209 -16.30 3.88 19.87
C ASN A 209 -14.98 3.67 19.12
N THR A 210 -14.02 4.59 19.30
CA THR A 210 -12.64 4.45 18.81
C THR A 210 -11.98 3.20 19.36
N ALA A 211 -12.15 2.93 20.66
CA ALA A 211 -11.56 1.76 21.29
C ALA A 211 -12.09 0.44 20.70
N LEU A 212 -13.40 0.36 20.45
CA LEU A 212 -14.04 -0.80 19.80
C LEU A 212 -13.53 -1.01 18.37
N ILE A 213 -13.36 0.07 17.60
CA ILE A 213 -12.81 0.02 16.24
C ILE A 213 -11.34 -0.42 16.24
N HIS A 214 -10.55 0.04 17.21
CA HIS A 214 -9.13 -0.31 17.32
C HIS A 214 -8.93 -1.75 17.80
N GLN A 215 -9.83 -2.29 18.63
CA GLN A 215 -9.80 -3.69 19.07
C GLN A 215 -9.78 -4.67 17.89
N SER A 216 -10.52 -4.35 16.82
CA SER A 216 -10.58 -5.11 15.57
C SER A 216 -9.55 -4.68 14.52
N GLY A 217 -8.60 -3.80 14.88
CA GLY A 217 -7.50 -3.36 14.02
C GLY A 217 -7.87 -2.27 13.01
N GLY A 218 -9.00 -1.57 13.22
CA GLY A 218 -9.37 -0.39 12.46
C GLY A 218 -8.54 0.84 12.85
N GLY A 219 -8.44 1.83 11.96
CA GLY A 219 -7.95 3.18 12.28
C GLY A 219 -9.10 4.19 12.30
N THR A 220 -8.88 5.35 12.91
CA THR A 220 -9.93 6.36 13.06
C THR A 220 -9.49 7.76 12.63
N GLY A 221 -10.43 8.58 12.17
CA GLY A 221 -10.18 9.97 11.81
C GLY A 221 -11.19 10.89 12.48
N PHE A 222 -10.71 12.08 12.86
CA PHE A 222 -11.46 13.04 13.64
C PHE A 222 -11.25 14.47 13.13
N SER A 223 -12.29 15.29 13.27
CA SER A 223 -12.15 16.74 13.28
C SER A 223 -12.38 17.22 14.70
N PHE A 224 -11.37 17.87 15.29
CA PHE A 224 -11.48 18.47 16.62
C PHE A 224 -11.97 19.92 16.56
N SER A 225 -12.25 20.43 15.35
CA SER A 225 -12.57 21.83 15.07
C SER A 225 -13.86 22.34 15.70
N ARG A 226 -14.76 21.43 16.13
CA ARG A 226 -16.01 21.79 16.81
C ARG A 226 -15.82 22.05 18.30
N ILE A 227 -14.76 21.53 18.91
CA ILE A 227 -14.53 21.66 20.36
C ILE A 227 -14.16 23.10 20.68
N ARG A 228 -14.73 23.67 21.73
CA ARG A 228 -14.40 25.04 22.17
C ARG A 228 -12.91 25.19 22.53
N PRO A 229 -12.33 26.38 22.35
CA PRO A 229 -10.91 26.58 22.59
C PRO A 229 -10.57 26.56 24.08
N ARG A 230 -9.29 26.38 24.37
CA ARG A 230 -8.74 26.55 25.72
C ARG A 230 -9.07 27.95 26.24
N GLY A 231 -9.47 28.05 27.50
CA GLY A 231 -9.87 29.33 28.08
C GLY A 231 -11.36 29.66 27.98
N ASP A 232 -12.13 28.95 27.13
CA ASP A 232 -13.57 29.23 26.98
C ASP A 232 -14.39 28.76 28.19
N MET A 233 -15.53 29.41 28.42
CA MET A 233 -16.39 29.16 29.58
C MET A 233 -17.11 27.81 29.49
N VAL A 234 -17.12 27.06 30.60
CA VAL A 234 -17.92 25.85 30.79
C VAL A 234 -19.10 26.16 31.71
N ARG A 235 -20.27 26.44 31.12
CA ARG A 235 -21.48 26.90 31.85
C ARG A 235 -21.90 25.98 33.00
N SER A 236 -21.77 24.66 32.84
CA SER A 236 -22.24 23.69 33.84
C SER A 236 -21.40 23.68 35.12
N THR A 237 -20.10 23.99 35.03
CA THR A 237 -19.17 23.96 36.16
C THR A 237 -18.65 25.34 36.54
N MET A 238 -19.03 26.39 35.79
CA MET A 238 -18.45 27.73 35.85
C MET A 238 -16.91 27.74 35.72
N GLY A 239 -16.34 26.67 35.14
CA GLY A 239 -14.91 26.50 34.94
C GLY A 239 -14.45 26.94 33.56
N ILE A 240 -13.17 26.66 33.28
CA ILE A 240 -12.48 27.00 32.03
C ILE A 240 -12.20 25.71 31.23
N ALA A 241 -12.44 25.75 29.93
CA ALA A 241 -12.18 24.64 29.02
C ALA A 241 -10.67 24.41 28.81
N SER A 242 -10.28 23.14 28.69
CA SER A 242 -8.90 22.71 28.45
C SER A 242 -8.50 22.69 26.96
N GLY A 243 -9.45 22.90 26.05
CA GLY A 243 -9.26 22.91 24.59
C GLY A 243 -9.17 21.50 23.95
N PRO A 244 -9.20 21.42 22.60
CA PRO A 244 -9.19 20.17 21.85
C PRO A 244 -7.92 19.33 22.08
N LEU A 245 -6.76 19.98 22.17
CA LEU A 245 -5.46 19.29 22.31
C LEU A 245 -5.41 18.43 23.58
N SER A 246 -6.04 18.87 24.67
CA SER A 246 -6.11 18.09 25.91
C SER A 246 -6.86 16.77 25.71
N PHE A 247 -7.93 16.76 24.91
CA PHE A 247 -8.66 15.54 24.58
C PHE A 247 -7.92 14.68 23.56
N MET A 248 -7.21 15.28 22.60
CA MET A 248 -6.35 14.53 21.68
C MET A 248 -5.31 13.68 22.42
N LYS A 249 -4.73 14.20 23.51
CA LYS A 249 -3.79 13.44 24.36
C LYS A 249 -4.45 12.23 25.04
N ILE A 250 -5.72 12.34 25.41
CA ILE A 250 -6.48 11.21 25.98
C ILE A 250 -6.67 10.12 24.90
N TYR A 251 -7.04 10.52 23.68
CA TYR A 251 -7.19 9.59 22.56
C TYR A 251 -5.87 8.92 22.18
N ASP A 252 -4.77 9.68 22.22
CA ASP A 252 -3.42 9.18 21.94
C ASP A 252 -3.00 8.10 22.94
N CYS A 253 -3.20 8.36 24.24
CA CYS A 253 -2.93 7.43 25.32
C CYS A 253 -3.80 6.16 25.21
N ALA A 254 -5.11 6.31 24.99
CA ALA A 254 -6.00 5.17 24.80
C ALA A 254 -5.59 4.29 23.61
N THR A 255 -5.13 4.91 22.52
CA THR A 255 -4.64 4.18 21.34
C THR A 255 -3.37 3.38 21.65
N GLU A 256 -2.44 3.95 22.42
CA GLU A 256 -1.23 3.24 22.82
C GLU A 256 -1.52 2.01 23.69
N VAL A 257 -2.48 2.12 24.61
CA VAL A 257 -2.91 1.01 25.48
C VAL A 257 -3.52 -0.14 24.65
N ILE A 258 -4.40 0.17 23.70
CA ILE A 258 -5.09 -0.85 22.90
C ILE A 258 -4.13 -1.55 21.93
N LYS A 259 -3.18 -0.82 21.36
CA LYS A 259 -2.15 -1.33 20.46
C LYS A 259 -1.35 -2.49 21.08
N GLN A 260 -1.15 -2.53 22.39
CA GLN A 260 -0.44 -3.61 23.07
C GLN A 260 -1.18 -4.96 23.02
N GLY A 261 -2.49 -4.97 22.77
CA GLY A 261 -3.32 -6.19 22.74
C GLY A 261 -3.78 -6.65 21.35
N GLY A 262 -3.56 -5.86 20.29
CA GLY A 262 -4.11 -6.11 18.95
C GLY A 262 -3.10 -6.62 17.92
N LYS A 263 -3.55 -7.39 16.92
CA LYS A 263 -2.72 -7.85 15.77
C LYS A 263 -2.22 -6.71 14.87
N ARG A 264 -2.88 -5.54 14.90
CA ARG A 264 -2.55 -4.36 14.11
C ARG A 264 -2.55 -3.11 15.01
N ARG A 265 -1.59 -2.22 14.76
CA ARG A 265 -1.52 -0.90 15.39
C ARG A 265 -2.69 -0.02 14.92
N GLY A 266 -3.55 0.40 15.84
CA GLY A 266 -4.52 1.47 15.61
C GLY A 266 -3.80 2.80 15.37
N ALA A 267 -4.37 3.65 14.51
CA ALA A 267 -3.80 4.94 14.14
C ALA A 267 -4.91 5.96 13.96
N ASN A 268 -4.62 7.22 14.30
CA ASN A 268 -5.58 8.31 14.28
C ASN A 268 -5.21 9.37 13.24
N MET A 269 -6.20 9.96 12.58
CA MET A 269 -6.09 11.27 11.92
C MET A 269 -6.69 12.33 12.82
N GLY A 270 -5.94 13.39 13.11
CA GLY A 270 -6.41 14.56 13.85
C GLY A 270 -6.38 15.80 12.95
N ILE A 271 -7.55 16.39 12.71
CA ILE A 271 -7.67 17.64 11.96
C ILE A 271 -8.17 18.76 12.85
N LEU A 272 -7.55 19.93 12.71
CA LEU A 272 -8.03 21.19 13.25
C LEU A 272 -8.07 22.22 12.11
N ASN A 273 -9.21 22.92 11.98
CA ASN A 273 -9.35 23.98 10.99
C ASN A 273 -8.45 25.16 11.34
N VAL A 274 -7.94 25.83 10.30
CA VAL A 274 -6.97 26.92 10.44
C VAL A 274 -7.52 28.15 11.16
N ASP A 275 -8.83 28.32 11.21
CA ASP A 275 -9.54 29.39 11.93
C ASP A 275 -9.82 29.06 13.40
N HIS A 276 -9.43 27.89 13.88
CA HIS A 276 -9.62 27.54 15.28
C HIS A 276 -8.67 28.35 16.20
N PRO A 277 -9.12 28.87 17.37
CA PRO A 277 -8.26 29.70 18.23
C PRO A 277 -7.00 29.00 18.77
N ASP A 278 -7.06 27.67 18.91
CA ASP A 278 -5.94 26.84 19.37
C ASP A 278 -5.02 26.34 18.23
N ILE A 279 -5.14 26.90 17.03
CA ILE A 279 -4.38 26.47 15.85
C ILE A 279 -2.86 26.57 16.03
N VAL A 280 -2.40 27.60 16.75
CA VAL A 280 -0.96 27.81 17.00
C VAL A 280 -0.37 26.66 17.79
N ASP A 281 -1.05 26.26 18.87
CA ASP A 281 -0.60 25.14 19.71
C ASP A 281 -0.71 23.82 18.94
N PHE A 282 -1.74 23.66 18.12
CA PHE A 282 -1.93 22.46 17.28
C PHE A 282 -0.78 22.26 16.27
N ILE A 283 -0.35 23.32 15.60
CA ILE A 283 0.75 23.26 14.61
C ILE A 283 2.07 22.85 15.28
N ARG A 284 2.28 23.29 16.54
CA ARG A 284 3.55 23.13 17.26
C ARG A 284 3.59 21.91 18.18
N ILE A 285 2.48 21.20 18.39
CA ILE A 285 2.37 20.16 19.42
C ILE A 285 3.42 19.04 19.27
N LYS A 286 3.78 18.69 18.03
CA LYS A 286 4.77 17.66 17.70
C LYS A 286 6.21 18.18 17.63
N GLU A 287 6.46 19.45 17.98
CA GLU A 287 7.82 19.88 18.36
C GLU A 287 8.32 19.09 19.57
N ASN A 288 7.40 18.60 20.42
CA ASN A 288 7.67 17.62 21.45
C ASN A 288 7.45 16.20 20.91
N GLU A 289 8.54 15.44 20.76
CA GLU A 289 8.54 14.08 20.18
C GLU A 289 7.71 13.06 20.98
N ASN A 290 7.33 13.36 22.22
CA ASN A 290 6.54 12.45 23.06
C ASN A 290 5.03 12.68 22.98
N GLU A 291 4.59 13.71 22.24
CA GLU A 291 3.18 14.09 22.15
C GLU A 291 2.55 13.57 20.85
N LEU A 292 1.35 12.99 20.96
CA LEU A 292 0.52 12.58 19.83
C LEU A 292 1.18 11.57 18.88
N ASN A 293 1.86 10.58 19.44
CA ASN A 293 2.62 9.56 18.70
C ASN A 293 1.76 8.55 17.92
N ASN A 294 0.45 8.50 18.21
CA ASN A 294 -0.53 7.68 17.52
C ASN A 294 -1.46 8.49 16.61
N PHE A 295 -1.20 9.79 16.46
CA PHE A 295 -1.87 10.65 15.50
C PHE A 295 -0.96 10.98 14.32
N ASN A 296 -1.52 10.96 13.12
CA ASN A 296 -1.12 11.88 12.06
C ASN A 296 -1.94 13.16 12.25
N ILE A 297 -1.32 14.34 12.16
CA ILE A 297 -2.03 15.61 12.31
C ILE A 297 -1.99 16.40 11.00
N SER A 298 -3.09 17.07 10.68
CA SER A 298 -3.15 17.95 9.52
C SER A 298 -4.02 19.17 9.78
N VAL A 299 -3.64 20.30 9.20
CA VAL A 299 -4.43 21.52 9.27
C VAL A 299 -5.48 21.51 8.16
N GLY A 300 -6.75 21.69 8.53
CA GLY A 300 -7.84 21.90 7.58
C GLY A 300 -7.81 23.34 7.08
N VAL A 301 -7.47 23.55 5.80
CA VAL A 301 -7.34 24.88 5.20
C VAL A 301 -8.42 25.16 4.17
N SER A 302 -8.88 26.41 4.13
CA SER A 302 -9.79 26.95 3.12
C SER A 302 -9.03 27.60 1.96
N ASP A 303 -9.70 27.77 0.82
CA ASP A 303 -9.16 28.51 -0.32
C ASP A 303 -8.90 29.99 0.07
N ASP A 304 -9.76 30.59 0.91
CA ASP A 304 -9.60 31.95 1.43
C ASP A 304 -8.34 32.12 2.28
N PHE A 305 -8.06 31.19 3.20
CA PHE A 305 -6.84 31.23 4.02
C PHE A 305 -5.58 31.23 3.16
N ILE A 306 -5.50 30.35 2.15
CA ILE A 306 -4.33 30.28 1.26
C ILE A 306 -4.16 31.58 0.48
N ASN A 307 -5.24 32.13 -0.06
CA ASN A 307 -5.21 33.41 -0.77
C ASN A 307 -4.75 34.55 0.15
N ARG A 308 -5.24 34.61 1.38
CA ARG A 308 -4.79 35.60 2.37
C ARG A 308 -3.34 35.43 2.75
N ALA A 309 -2.87 34.19 2.92
CA ALA A 309 -1.47 33.90 3.20
C ALA A 309 -0.60 34.41 2.04
N ILE A 310 -0.96 34.10 0.79
CA ILE A 310 -0.26 34.60 -0.41
C ILE A 310 -0.15 36.13 -0.41
N ASN A 311 -1.26 36.81 -0.10
CA ASN A 311 -1.37 38.27 -0.14
C ASN A 311 -0.95 38.97 1.17
N ASN A 312 -0.42 38.24 2.15
CA ASN A 312 -0.01 38.76 3.47
C ASN A 312 -1.15 39.51 4.21
N GLN A 313 -2.34 38.92 4.20
CA GLN A 313 -3.55 39.50 4.79
C GLN A 313 -3.92 38.85 6.13
N GLY A 314 -4.62 39.60 6.97
CA GLY A 314 -5.21 39.08 8.21
C GLY A 314 -6.45 38.23 7.98
N TYR A 315 -6.73 37.32 8.91
CA TYR A 315 -7.98 36.57 9.03
C TYR A 315 -8.35 36.39 10.50
N ASP A 316 -9.62 36.07 10.76
CA ASP A 316 -10.14 35.92 12.10
C ASP A 316 -10.07 34.47 12.57
N LEU A 317 -9.60 34.26 13.78
CA LEU A 317 -9.81 33.02 14.54
C LEU A 317 -11.22 33.05 15.11
N ILE A 318 -12.00 32.01 14.85
CA ILE A 318 -13.43 31.93 15.19
C ILE A 318 -13.63 30.91 16.30
N ASN A 319 -14.24 31.32 17.42
CA ASN A 319 -14.63 30.37 18.44
C ASN A 319 -15.84 29.53 17.95
N PRO A 320 -15.72 28.19 17.81
CA PRO A 320 -16.75 27.34 17.19
C PRO A 320 -18.05 27.27 18.00
N ARG A 321 -18.02 27.57 19.31
CA ARG A 321 -19.23 27.62 20.15
C ARG A 321 -19.99 28.93 19.99
N THR A 322 -19.27 30.06 19.92
CA THR A 322 -19.90 31.39 19.85
C THR A 322 -20.12 31.89 18.43
N GLN A 323 -19.43 31.30 17.45
CA GLN A 323 -19.39 31.75 16.05
C GLN A 323 -18.94 33.21 15.92
N ARG A 324 -18.10 33.68 16.85
CA ARG A 324 -17.56 35.05 16.87
C ARG A 324 -16.04 35.07 16.70
N PRO A 325 -15.49 36.09 16.03
CA PRO A 325 -14.06 36.35 16.04
C PRO A 325 -13.54 36.54 17.46
N VAL A 326 -12.43 35.88 17.78
CA VAL A 326 -11.71 36.06 19.06
C VAL A 326 -10.39 36.81 18.89
N LYS A 327 -9.75 36.66 17.73
CA LYS A 327 -8.45 37.27 17.44
C LYS A 327 -8.26 37.37 15.94
N ASN A 328 -7.79 38.52 15.45
CA ASN A 328 -7.30 38.66 14.09
C ASN A 328 -5.80 38.35 14.06
N ILE A 329 -5.36 37.56 13.08
CA ILE A 329 -3.96 37.17 12.90
C ILE A 329 -3.57 37.17 11.43
N ASN A 330 -2.29 37.40 11.14
CA ASN A 330 -1.77 37.34 9.78
C ASN A 330 -1.76 35.90 9.27
N ALA A 331 -2.36 35.66 8.09
CA ALA A 331 -2.42 34.34 7.47
C ALA A 331 -1.04 33.82 7.02
N ARG A 332 -0.13 34.71 6.59
CA ARG A 332 1.25 34.37 6.23
C ARG A 332 2.00 33.78 7.42
N ASP A 333 1.87 34.38 8.60
CA ASP A 333 2.56 33.91 9.81
C ASP A 333 2.13 32.48 10.19
N ILE A 334 0.82 32.20 10.15
CA ILE A 334 0.29 30.85 10.40
C ILE A 334 0.76 29.86 9.32
N PHE A 335 0.71 30.26 8.05
CA PHE A 335 1.16 29.41 6.95
C PHE A 335 2.66 29.08 7.04
N ASP A 336 3.50 30.07 7.33
CA ASP A 336 4.94 29.87 7.49
C ASP A 336 5.25 28.99 8.71
N MET A 337 4.45 29.06 9.77
CA MET A 337 4.57 28.17 10.92
C MET A 337 4.19 26.71 10.59
N ILE A 338 3.16 26.50 9.75
CA ILE A 338 2.82 25.17 9.21
C ILE A 338 4.01 24.63 8.40
N VAL A 339 4.52 25.43 7.46
CA VAL A 339 5.67 25.07 6.61
C VAL A 339 6.89 24.71 7.46
N PHE A 340 7.22 25.54 8.45
CA PHE A 340 8.38 25.32 9.32
C PHE A 340 8.26 24.03 10.13
N ASN A 341 7.10 23.76 10.73
CA ASN A 341 6.91 22.56 11.52
C ASN A 341 6.88 21.30 10.66
N ALA A 342 6.26 21.34 9.48
CA ALA A 342 6.28 20.24 8.52
C ALA A 342 7.71 19.94 8.04
N TRP A 343 8.50 20.97 7.75
CA TRP A 343 9.92 20.82 7.38
C TRP A 343 10.78 20.25 8.52
N LYS A 344 10.49 20.66 9.77
CA LYS A 344 11.23 20.24 10.96
C LYS A 344 10.88 18.83 11.42
N THR A 345 9.60 18.46 11.40
CA THR A 345 9.07 17.25 12.08
C THR A 345 8.34 16.28 11.15
N GLY A 346 8.01 16.69 9.91
CA GLY A 346 7.12 15.96 9.00
C GLY A 346 5.63 16.13 9.29
N ASP A 347 5.26 16.93 10.30
CA ASP A 347 3.89 17.25 10.69
C ASP A 347 3.76 18.78 10.96
N PRO A 348 2.59 19.40 10.81
CA PRO A 348 1.36 18.81 10.27
C PRO A 348 1.35 18.74 8.74
N GLY A 349 0.53 17.83 8.20
CA GLY A 349 0.10 17.91 6.80
C GLY A 349 -0.92 19.03 6.57
N MET A 350 -1.37 19.19 5.33
CA MET A 350 -2.48 20.10 5.00
C MET A 350 -3.58 19.35 4.27
N ILE A 351 -4.83 19.58 4.69
CA ILE A 351 -6.04 19.08 4.04
C ILE A 351 -6.81 20.27 3.47
N PHE A 352 -7.04 20.27 2.16
CA PHE A 352 -7.75 21.33 1.45
C PHE A 352 -9.26 21.06 1.53
N ILE A 353 -9.88 21.50 2.62
CA ILE A 353 -11.27 21.15 2.98
C ILE A 353 -12.27 21.63 1.91
N ASP A 354 -12.01 22.78 1.27
CA ASP A 354 -12.88 23.29 0.20
C ASP A 354 -12.77 22.45 -1.07
N GLU A 355 -11.58 21.96 -1.45
CA GLU A 355 -11.43 21.03 -2.58
C GLU A 355 -12.14 19.71 -2.31
N ILE A 356 -11.99 19.16 -1.10
CA ILE A 356 -12.68 17.95 -0.68
C ILE A 356 -14.19 18.11 -0.80
N ASN A 357 -14.73 19.22 -0.31
CA ASN A 357 -16.18 19.44 -0.30
C ASN A 357 -16.75 19.84 -1.67
N ARG A 358 -15.98 20.52 -2.52
CA ARG A 358 -16.33 20.74 -3.93
C ARG A 358 -16.49 19.43 -4.69
N LYS A 359 -15.81 18.37 -4.26
CA LYS A 359 -15.90 17.00 -4.81
C LYS A 359 -16.59 16.00 -3.86
N ASN A 360 -17.39 16.48 -2.90
CA ASN A 360 -18.14 15.59 -2.02
C ASN A 360 -19.23 14.86 -2.83
N PRO A 361 -19.22 13.51 -2.88
CA PRO A 361 -20.21 12.76 -3.65
C PRO A 361 -21.63 12.85 -3.06
N THR A 362 -21.77 13.11 -1.76
CA THR A 362 -23.05 13.14 -1.03
C THR A 362 -23.20 14.44 -0.22
N PRO A 363 -23.27 15.61 -0.88
CA PRO A 363 -23.23 16.91 -0.20
C PRO A 363 -24.45 17.19 0.68
N GLU A 364 -25.63 16.64 0.35
CA GLU A 364 -26.85 16.85 1.14
C GLU A 364 -26.85 16.06 2.47
N LEU A 365 -25.92 15.11 2.64
CA LEU A 365 -25.73 14.39 3.92
C LEU A 365 -24.86 15.15 4.93
N GLY A 366 -24.05 16.11 4.48
CA GLY A 366 -23.19 16.89 5.34
C GLY A 366 -21.87 17.31 4.69
N ARG A 367 -21.13 18.15 5.40
CA ARG A 367 -19.78 18.57 5.03
C ARG A 367 -18.77 17.53 5.52
N ILE A 368 -17.80 17.19 4.68
CA ILE A 368 -16.66 16.36 5.07
C ILE A 368 -15.67 17.23 5.83
N GLU A 369 -15.42 16.89 7.09
CA GLU A 369 -14.53 17.65 7.99
C GLU A 369 -13.25 16.88 8.33
N SER A 370 -13.17 15.59 7.99
CA SER A 370 -12.00 14.75 8.27
C SER A 370 -11.78 13.68 7.20
N THR A 371 -10.67 12.97 7.34
CA THR A 371 -10.27 11.84 6.50
C THR A 371 -9.91 10.66 7.38
N ASN A 372 -9.76 9.49 6.77
CA ASN A 372 -9.09 8.37 7.41
C ASN A 372 -7.60 8.69 7.77
N PRO A 373 -6.92 7.87 8.60
CA PRO A 373 -5.52 8.04 9.02
C PRO A 373 -4.49 8.33 7.92
N CYS A 374 -4.74 7.85 6.70
CA CYS A 374 -3.80 7.93 5.59
C CYS A 374 -4.11 9.07 4.58
N GLY A 375 -5.23 9.79 4.77
CA GLY A 375 -5.58 10.99 4.01
C GLY A 375 -6.22 10.75 2.63
N GLU A 376 -6.29 9.51 2.16
CA GLU A 376 -6.82 9.12 0.84
C GLU A 376 -8.35 8.97 0.80
N VAL A 377 -9.04 8.86 1.94
CA VAL A 377 -10.50 8.74 1.98
C VAL A 377 -11.09 9.84 2.87
N PRO A 378 -11.52 10.95 2.26
CA PRO A 378 -12.38 11.93 2.93
C PRO A 378 -13.75 11.32 3.20
N LEU A 379 -14.17 11.31 4.46
CA LEU A 379 -15.35 10.59 4.92
C LEU A 379 -16.25 11.51 5.77
N LEU A 380 -17.56 11.32 5.61
CA LEU A 380 -18.57 11.84 6.53
C LEU A 380 -18.54 11.05 7.85
N PRO A 381 -19.12 11.61 8.91
CA PRO A 381 -19.29 10.89 10.18
C PRO A 381 -19.89 9.49 9.99
N TYR A 382 -19.29 8.52 10.68
CA TYR A 382 -19.63 7.09 10.67
C TYR A 382 -19.45 6.38 9.32
N GLU A 383 -18.85 6.99 8.30
CA GLU A 383 -18.50 6.23 7.11
C GLU A 383 -17.24 5.38 7.32
N SER A 384 -17.14 4.32 6.53
CA SER A 384 -16.02 3.38 6.56
C SER A 384 -15.27 3.33 5.24
N CYS A 385 -14.04 2.82 5.33
CA CYS A 385 -13.08 2.76 4.24
C CYS A 385 -12.93 1.30 3.74
N ASN A 386 -13.49 1.00 2.57
CA ASN A 386 -13.42 -0.29 1.89
C ASN A 386 -12.50 -0.17 0.67
N LEU A 387 -11.30 -0.75 0.75
CA LEU A 387 -10.23 -0.51 -0.22
C LEU A 387 -9.69 -1.81 -0.80
N GLY A 388 -9.17 -1.71 -2.02
CA GLY A 388 -8.36 -2.73 -2.67
C GLY A 388 -7.44 -2.10 -3.71
N SER A 389 -6.44 -2.84 -4.16
CA SER A 389 -5.46 -2.30 -5.10
C SER A 389 -5.06 -3.29 -6.17
N ILE A 390 -5.04 -2.80 -7.41
CA ILE A 390 -4.59 -3.55 -8.58
C ILE A 390 -3.07 -3.46 -8.69
N ASN A 391 -2.41 -4.59 -8.92
CA ASN A 391 -0.98 -4.65 -9.20
C ASN A 391 -0.70 -4.34 -10.68
N LEU A 392 -0.30 -3.10 -10.97
CA LEU A 392 -0.03 -2.67 -12.34
C LEU A 392 1.14 -3.42 -12.99
N ALA A 393 2.12 -3.86 -12.19
CA ALA A 393 3.25 -4.65 -12.70
C ALA A 393 2.83 -6.03 -13.23
N LYS A 394 1.61 -6.52 -12.90
CA LYS A 394 1.01 -7.76 -13.43
C LYS A 394 0.17 -7.54 -14.69
N MET A 395 -0.09 -6.27 -15.05
CA MET A 395 -0.77 -5.88 -16.29
C MET A 395 0.21 -5.75 -17.46
N PHE A 396 1.51 -5.68 -17.18
CA PHE A 396 2.54 -5.75 -18.21
C PHE A 396 2.86 -7.21 -18.57
N VAL A 397 2.45 -7.63 -19.77
CA VAL A 397 2.55 -9.00 -20.29
C VAL A 397 3.12 -8.97 -21.71
N ASP A 398 4.05 -9.87 -22.01
CA ASP A 398 4.68 -10.00 -23.34
C ASP A 398 5.24 -8.68 -23.90
N GLY A 399 5.86 -7.87 -23.04
CA GLY A 399 6.52 -6.62 -23.44
C GLY A 399 5.57 -5.43 -23.65
N LYS A 400 4.29 -5.54 -23.31
CA LYS A 400 3.30 -4.46 -23.44
C LYS A 400 2.37 -4.36 -22.23
N PHE A 401 1.82 -3.17 -22.01
CA PHE A 401 0.76 -2.96 -21.03
C PHE A 401 -0.58 -3.46 -21.58
N ASN A 402 -1.28 -4.31 -20.82
CA ASN A 402 -2.50 -4.99 -21.26
C ASN A 402 -3.76 -4.36 -20.62
N TYR A 403 -4.41 -3.46 -21.36
CA TYR A 403 -5.64 -2.78 -20.93
C TYR A 403 -6.85 -3.71 -20.80
N GLU A 404 -6.97 -4.74 -21.63
CA GLU A 404 -8.07 -5.71 -21.53
C GLU A 404 -7.99 -6.50 -20.23
N LYS A 405 -6.77 -6.94 -19.87
CA LYS A 405 -6.54 -7.60 -18.59
C LYS A 405 -6.86 -6.66 -17.42
N LEU A 406 -6.40 -5.41 -17.49
CA LEU A 406 -6.71 -4.39 -16.48
C LEU A 406 -8.23 -4.20 -16.33
N LYS A 407 -8.96 -4.10 -17.44
CA LYS A 407 -10.44 -3.98 -17.44
C LYS A 407 -11.09 -5.15 -16.71
N MET A 408 -10.74 -6.39 -17.06
CA MET A 408 -11.26 -7.58 -16.39
C MET A 408 -10.95 -7.58 -14.88
N THR A 409 -9.73 -7.17 -14.50
CA THR A 409 -9.36 -7.06 -13.09
C THR A 409 -10.18 -5.96 -12.37
N ILE A 410 -10.47 -4.83 -13.02
CA ILE A 410 -11.33 -3.77 -12.47
C ILE A 410 -12.75 -4.29 -12.25
N GLU A 411 -13.33 -5.00 -13.22
CA GLU A 411 -14.67 -5.59 -13.11
C GLU A 411 -14.79 -6.48 -11.86
N ILE A 412 -13.86 -7.42 -11.70
CA ILE A 412 -13.81 -8.33 -10.57
C ILE A 412 -13.56 -7.58 -9.25
N ALA A 413 -12.65 -6.61 -9.25
CA ALA A 413 -12.29 -5.85 -8.05
C ALA A 413 -13.45 -4.97 -7.54
N ILE A 414 -14.20 -4.32 -8.42
CA ILE A 414 -15.35 -3.48 -8.03
C ILE A 414 -16.48 -4.36 -7.48
N HIS A 415 -16.76 -5.50 -8.12
CA HIS A 415 -17.73 -6.48 -7.60
C HIS A 415 -17.30 -7.01 -6.23
N PHE A 416 -16.04 -7.39 -6.07
CA PHE A 416 -15.49 -7.82 -4.77
C PHE A 416 -15.68 -6.74 -3.69
N LEU A 417 -15.32 -5.49 -3.98
CA LEU A 417 -15.42 -4.40 -3.02
C LEU A 417 -16.87 -4.03 -2.69
N ASP A 418 -17.81 -4.15 -3.63
CA ASP A 418 -19.24 -3.98 -3.35
C ASP A 418 -19.75 -5.08 -2.41
N ASN A 419 -19.32 -6.33 -2.61
CA ASN A 419 -19.67 -7.44 -1.72
C ASN A 419 -19.09 -7.27 -0.32
N VAL A 420 -17.87 -6.71 -0.19
CA VAL A 420 -17.25 -6.43 1.12
C VAL A 420 -18.17 -5.59 2.00
N ILE A 421 -18.92 -4.62 1.45
CA ILE A 421 -19.85 -3.78 2.24
C ILE A 421 -20.90 -4.62 2.95
N ASP A 422 -21.44 -5.64 2.28
CA ASP A 422 -22.52 -6.46 2.81
C ASP A 422 -22.00 -7.66 3.64
N ALA A 423 -20.78 -8.14 3.34
CA ALA A 423 -20.10 -9.19 4.12
C ALA A 423 -19.54 -8.69 5.47
N ASN A 424 -19.31 -7.38 5.58
CA ASN A 424 -18.63 -6.78 6.72
C ASN A 424 -19.47 -6.82 8.01
N ARG A 425 -18.81 -7.14 9.13
CA ARG A 425 -19.36 -6.96 10.49
C ARG A 425 -18.88 -5.61 11.02
N TYR A 426 -19.82 -4.68 11.14
CA TYR A 426 -19.52 -3.33 11.61
C TYR A 426 -19.48 -3.28 13.15
N PRO A 427 -18.53 -2.54 13.74
CA PRO A 427 -18.43 -2.43 15.19
C PRO A 427 -19.57 -1.60 15.80
N LEU A 428 -20.20 -0.72 15.01
CA LEU A 428 -21.29 0.17 15.43
C LEU A 428 -22.42 0.18 14.40
N GLY A 429 -23.67 0.24 14.85
CA GLY A 429 -24.84 0.26 13.97
C GLY A 429 -24.94 1.53 13.10
N GLU A 430 -24.46 2.66 13.61
CA GLU A 430 -24.37 3.92 12.86
C GLU A 430 -23.42 3.79 11.67
N ILE A 431 -22.30 3.09 11.87
CA ILE A 431 -21.32 2.84 10.80
C ILE A 431 -21.91 1.93 9.74
N GLU A 432 -22.61 0.87 10.15
CA GLU A 432 -23.30 -0.02 9.22
C GLU A 432 -24.30 0.76 8.37
N LYS A 433 -25.17 1.56 9.02
CA LYS A 433 -26.20 2.34 8.34
C LYS A 433 -25.61 3.32 7.34
N MET A 434 -24.60 4.10 7.74
CA MET A 434 -23.97 5.09 6.86
C MET A 434 -23.19 4.44 5.72
N THR A 435 -22.43 3.38 6.00
CA THR A 435 -21.66 2.66 4.98
C THR A 435 -22.57 2.00 3.96
N ARG A 436 -23.61 1.28 4.39
CA ARG A 436 -24.59 0.66 3.47
C ARG A 436 -25.40 1.71 2.71
N GLY A 437 -25.64 2.87 3.31
CA GLY A 437 -26.38 3.98 2.70
C GLY A 437 -25.65 4.66 1.53
N ASN A 438 -24.33 4.84 1.64
CA ASN A 438 -23.52 5.50 0.62
C ASN A 438 -22.73 4.53 -0.26
N ARG A 439 -22.48 3.32 0.24
CA ARG A 439 -21.73 2.24 -0.44
C ARG A 439 -20.39 2.70 -1.01
N LYS A 440 -19.65 3.53 -0.27
CA LYS A 440 -18.34 4.03 -0.69
C LYS A 440 -17.31 2.90 -0.72
N ILE A 441 -16.64 2.77 -1.86
CA ILE A 441 -15.46 1.92 -2.05
C ILE A 441 -14.32 2.75 -2.64
N GLY A 442 -13.10 2.23 -2.56
CA GLY A 442 -11.92 2.84 -3.15
C GLY A 442 -10.98 1.80 -3.75
N LEU A 443 -11.12 1.61 -5.06
CA LEU A 443 -10.16 0.88 -5.88
C LEU A 443 -8.95 1.78 -6.17
N GLY A 444 -7.78 1.31 -5.79
CA GLY A 444 -6.50 1.94 -6.05
C GLY A 444 -5.57 1.05 -6.86
N VAL A 445 -4.29 1.42 -6.85
CA VAL A 445 -3.23 0.69 -7.54
C VAL A 445 -2.02 0.51 -6.63
N MET A 446 -1.19 -0.48 -6.96
CA MET A 446 0.18 -0.66 -6.49
C MET A 446 1.06 -1.08 -7.66
N GLY A 447 2.37 -1.09 -7.45
CA GLY A 447 3.32 -1.49 -8.49
C GLY A 447 3.46 -0.49 -9.63
N PHE A 448 3.10 0.79 -9.42
CA PHE A 448 3.19 1.80 -10.48
C PHE A 448 4.64 2.06 -10.92
N ALA A 449 5.58 2.24 -9.98
CA ALA A 449 6.99 2.41 -10.32
C ALA A 449 7.56 1.17 -11.04
N ASP A 450 7.26 -0.02 -10.53
CA ASP A 450 7.65 -1.28 -11.17
C ASP A 450 7.07 -1.44 -12.58
N CYS A 451 5.83 -1.00 -12.80
CA CYS A 451 5.19 -1.00 -14.11
C CYS A 451 5.93 -0.07 -15.09
N LEU A 452 6.26 1.15 -14.67
CA LEU A 452 7.02 2.11 -15.47
C LEU A 452 8.40 1.55 -15.85
N ILE A 453 9.10 0.93 -14.89
CA ILE A 453 10.41 0.29 -15.14
C ILE A 453 10.29 -0.80 -16.19
N LYS A 454 9.26 -1.67 -16.12
CA LYS A 454 9.01 -2.70 -17.14
C LYS A 454 8.71 -2.12 -18.52
N MET A 455 8.06 -0.96 -18.56
CA MET A 455 7.79 -0.22 -19.80
C MET A 455 9.02 0.54 -20.32
N GLY A 456 10.11 0.61 -19.56
CA GLY A 456 11.29 1.41 -19.91
C GLY A 456 11.10 2.91 -19.73
N ILE A 457 10.16 3.33 -18.87
CA ILE A 457 9.80 4.73 -18.62
C ILE A 457 10.36 5.15 -17.24
N PRO A 458 11.22 6.19 -17.17
CA PRO A 458 11.63 6.78 -15.90
C PRO A 458 10.44 7.42 -15.17
N TYR A 459 10.34 7.22 -13.85
CA TYR A 459 9.24 7.79 -13.04
C TYR A 459 9.16 9.32 -13.15
N ASP A 460 10.31 9.99 -13.25
CA ASP A 460 10.45 11.45 -13.28
C ASP A 460 10.39 12.06 -14.69
N SER A 461 9.67 11.40 -15.60
CA SER A 461 9.52 11.84 -17.00
C SER A 461 8.11 12.36 -17.33
N ASP A 462 8.01 13.23 -18.33
CA ASP A 462 6.71 13.64 -18.88
C ASP A 462 5.92 12.46 -19.47
N GLU A 463 6.62 11.43 -19.94
CA GLU A 463 6.00 10.19 -20.42
C GLU A 463 5.31 9.43 -19.28
N ALA A 464 5.94 9.33 -18.11
CA ALA A 464 5.30 8.76 -16.92
C ALA A 464 4.06 9.55 -16.49
N LEU A 465 4.10 10.89 -16.56
CA LEU A 465 2.94 11.73 -16.26
C LEU A 465 1.80 11.54 -17.26
N ARG A 466 2.09 11.43 -18.57
CA ARG A 466 1.07 11.15 -19.60
C ARG A 466 0.45 9.77 -19.39
N PHE A 467 1.28 8.75 -19.12
CA PHE A 467 0.79 7.41 -18.86
C PHE A 467 -0.06 7.35 -17.58
N ALA A 468 0.34 8.04 -16.51
CA ALA A 468 -0.45 8.16 -15.29
C ALA A 468 -1.83 8.78 -15.54
N ASP A 469 -1.91 9.80 -16.40
CA ASP A 469 -3.14 10.50 -16.74
C ASP A 469 -4.10 9.58 -17.52
N GLU A 470 -3.59 8.90 -18.55
CA GLU A 470 -4.34 7.91 -19.33
C GLU A 470 -4.82 6.75 -18.44
N LEU A 471 -3.93 6.19 -17.62
CA LEU A 471 -4.22 5.07 -16.74
C LEU A 471 -5.28 5.42 -15.69
N ALA A 472 -5.13 6.56 -15.01
CA ALA A 472 -6.07 7.00 -13.98
C ALA A 472 -7.45 7.29 -14.57
N ASN A 473 -7.50 7.90 -15.77
CA ASN A 473 -8.75 8.11 -16.50
C ASN A 473 -9.42 6.78 -16.88
N PHE A 474 -8.65 5.82 -17.40
CA PHE A 474 -9.15 4.49 -17.77
C PHE A 474 -9.75 3.77 -16.55
N ILE A 475 -9.00 3.68 -15.45
CA ILE A 475 -9.46 3.01 -14.22
C ILE A 475 -10.74 3.65 -13.71
N GLN A 476 -10.83 4.98 -13.68
CA GLN A 476 -12.01 5.67 -13.20
C GLN A 476 -13.25 5.38 -14.06
N ASN A 477 -13.10 5.44 -15.38
CA ASN A 477 -14.22 5.26 -16.30
C ASN A 477 -14.75 3.83 -16.27
N GLU A 478 -13.85 2.83 -16.28
CA GLU A 478 -14.23 1.41 -16.17
C GLU A 478 -14.84 1.12 -14.79
N ALA A 479 -14.25 1.61 -13.69
CA ALA A 479 -14.80 1.39 -12.35
C ALA A 479 -16.21 1.99 -12.19
N ARG A 480 -16.45 3.21 -12.72
CA ARG A 480 -17.79 3.80 -12.76
C ARG A 480 -18.74 3.05 -13.67
N HIS A 481 -18.26 2.50 -14.79
CA HIS A 481 -19.08 1.68 -15.67
C HIS A 481 -19.57 0.41 -14.96
N VAL A 482 -18.68 -0.28 -14.24
CA VAL A 482 -19.03 -1.48 -13.46
C VAL A 482 -20.00 -1.14 -12.34
N SER A 483 -19.79 -0.03 -11.62
CA SER A 483 -20.75 0.42 -10.59
C SER A 483 -22.13 0.74 -11.16
N LYS A 484 -22.23 1.22 -12.41
CA LYS A 484 -23.54 1.38 -13.09
C LYS A 484 -24.20 0.04 -13.38
N ILE A 485 -23.45 -0.93 -13.90
CA ILE A 485 -23.95 -2.29 -14.17
C ILE A 485 -24.45 -2.95 -12.87
N LEU A 486 -23.69 -2.84 -11.79
CA LEU A 486 -24.12 -3.32 -10.47
C LEU A 486 -25.34 -2.56 -9.96
N GLY A 487 -25.45 -1.26 -10.25
CA GLY A 487 -26.60 -0.43 -9.87
C GLY A 487 -27.88 -0.85 -10.61
N GLU A 488 -27.76 -1.25 -11.87
CA GLU A 488 -28.87 -1.80 -12.67
C GLU A 488 -29.30 -3.18 -12.14
N LYS A 489 -28.35 -4.03 -11.73
CA LYS A 489 -28.64 -5.40 -11.24
C LYS A 489 -29.12 -5.44 -9.79
N ARG A 490 -28.47 -4.70 -8.89
CA ARG A 490 -28.63 -4.78 -7.43
C ARG A 490 -29.35 -3.58 -6.82
N GLY A 491 -29.69 -2.59 -7.64
CA GLY A 491 -30.16 -1.28 -7.21
C GLY A 491 -29.03 -0.32 -6.87
N SER A 492 -29.32 0.97 -7.00
CA SER A 492 -28.39 2.05 -6.66
C SER A 492 -28.11 2.11 -5.15
N PHE A 493 -27.04 2.82 -4.74
CA PHE A 493 -26.83 3.07 -3.31
C PHE A 493 -28.03 3.85 -2.70
N PRO A 494 -28.46 3.52 -1.48
CA PRO A 494 -29.69 4.07 -0.89
C PRO A 494 -29.77 5.61 -0.84
N ASN A 495 -28.65 6.30 -0.62
CA ASN A 495 -28.62 7.76 -0.52
C ASN A 495 -28.40 8.48 -1.86
N ILE A 496 -28.66 7.85 -3.01
CA ILE A 496 -28.41 8.44 -4.34
C ILE A 496 -29.11 9.79 -4.57
N GLU A 497 -30.32 9.98 -4.04
CA GLU A 497 -31.06 11.24 -4.15
C GLU A 497 -30.36 12.42 -3.45
N LYS A 498 -29.51 12.14 -2.46
CA LYS A 498 -28.74 13.12 -1.70
C LYS A 498 -27.33 13.34 -2.25
N SER A 499 -27.08 12.83 -3.46
CA SER A 499 -25.76 12.75 -4.07
C SER A 499 -25.68 13.57 -5.36
N ILE A 500 -24.46 13.72 -5.87
CA ILE A 500 -24.21 14.29 -7.20
C ILE A 500 -24.80 13.43 -8.34
N PHE A 501 -25.23 12.20 -8.05
CA PHE A 501 -25.79 11.25 -9.01
C PHE A 501 -27.33 11.22 -9.02
N LYS A 502 -28.03 12.09 -8.30
CA LYS A 502 -29.51 12.08 -8.20
C LYS A 502 -30.25 12.07 -9.54
N ASN A 503 -29.67 12.66 -10.59
CA ASN A 503 -30.25 12.70 -11.94
C ASN A 503 -29.55 11.75 -12.94
N SER A 504 -28.67 10.86 -12.46
CA SER A 504 -27.88 9.97 -13.30
C SER A 504 -28.54 8.60 -13.51
N LYS A 505 -28.00 7.83 -14.46
CA LYS A 505 -28.25 6.38 -14.55
C LYS A 505 -27.96 5.68 -13.21
N PRO A 506 -28.50 4.46 -12.97
CA PRO A 506 -28.25 3.73 -11.73
C PRO A 506 -26.77 3.66 -11.39
N MET A 507 -26.44 3.83 -10.10
CA MET A 507 -25.07 3.83 -9.60
C MET A 507 -25.02 3.05 -8.30
N ARG A 508 -24.22 1.99 -8.23
CA ARG A 508 -24.15 1.14 -7.03
C ARG A 508 -23.39 1.77 -5.88
N ASN A 509 -22.40 2.62 -6.17
CA ASN A 509 -21.46 3.14 -5.17
C ASN A 509 -21.32 4.66 -5.30
N ALA A 510 -21.34 5.40 -4.17
CA ALA A 510 -21.13 6.85 -4.19
C ALA A 510 -19.69 7.25 -4.57
N THR A 511 -18.72 6.36 -4.37
CA THR A 511 -17.34 6.49 -4.83
C THR A 511 -16.83 5.13 -5.29
N VAL A 512 -15.95 5.10 -6.28
CA VAL A 512 -15.34 3.86 -6.76
C VAL A 512 -13.82 3.81 -6.61
N THR A 513 -13.13 4.95 -6.56
CA THR A 513 -11.65 4.99 -6.59
C THR A 513 -11.03 5.77 -5.44
N SER A 514 -9.84 5.34 -5.04
CA SER A 514 -8.97 5.99 -4.06
C SER A 514 -7.55 5.46 -4.21
N ILE A 515 -6.52 6.32 -4.09
CA ILE A 515 -5.13 5.85 -4.06
C ILE A 515 -4.66 5.76 -2.62
N ALA A 516 -4.74 4.55 -2.07
CA ALA A 516 -4.31 4.25 -0.71
C ALA A 516 -2.82 3.85 -0.64
N PRO A 517 -2.18 4.02 0.53
CA PRO A 517 -0.87 3.43 0.73
C PRO A 517 -1.03 1.91 0.80
N THR A 518 -0.24 1.19 0.01
CA THR A 518 -0.32 -0.27 -0.07
C THR A 518 0.80 -0.94 0.71
N GLY A 519 1.21 -0.36 1.85
CA GLY A 519 2.43 -0.74 2.56
C GLY A 519 2.59 -2.26 2.74
N THR A 520 1.65 -2.93 3.39
CA THR A 520 1.73 -4.38 3.62
C THR A 520 1.33 -5.22 2.41
N ILE A 521 0.33 -4.83 1.63
CA ILE A 521 -0.16 -5.64 0.49
C ILE A 521 0.82 -5.60 -0.70
N SER A 522 1.56 -4.49 -0.88
CA SER A 522 2.66 -4.42 -1.85
C SER A 522 3.84 -5.29 -1.46
N MET A 523 4.11 -5.47 -0.15
CA MET A 523 5.08 -6.45 0.32
C MET A 523 4.63 -7.90 0.06
N ILE A 524 3.32 -8.19 0.18
CA ILE A 524 2.77 -9.50 -0.19
C ILE A 524 2.93 -9.73 -1.70
N ALA A 525 2.63 -8.71 -2.50
CA ALA A 525 2.71 -8.77 -3.95
C ALA A 525 4.14 -8.60 -4.53
N ASP A 526 5.12 -8.33 -3.66
CA ASP A 526 6.53 -8.07 -4.00
C ASP A 526 6.70 -6.97 -5.05
N THR A 527 6.08 -5.82 -4.80
CA THR A 527 6.03 -4.69 -5.74
C THR A 527 6.10 -3.33 -5.02
N SER A 528 6.28 -2.24 -5.77
CA SER A 528 6.29 -0.87 -5.25
C SER A 528 4.93 -0.47 -4.63
N SER A 529 4.95 0.37 -3.60
CA SER A 529 3.71 0.77 -2.92
C SER A 529 2.94 1.86 -3.67
N GLY A 530 1.63 1.70 -3.83
CA GLY A 530 0.75 2.74 -4.35
C GLY A 530 1.19 3.26 -5.71
N ILE A 531 1.20 4.59 -5.80
CA ILE A 531 1.84 5.35 -6.86
C ILE A 531 3.20 5.90 -6.44
N GLU A 532 3.82 5.40 -5.37
CA GLU A 532 5.11 5.90 -4.89
C GLU A 532 6.25 5.50 -5.84
N PRO A 533 7.27 6.36 -6.02
CA PRO A 533 8.54 5.91 -6.57
C PRO A 533 9.20 4.92 -5.62
N LEU A 534 10.25 4.26 -6.09
CA LEU A 534 11.07 3.41 -5.22
C LEU A 534 11.70 4.28 -4.13
N PHE A 535 11.62 3.85 -2.87
CA PHE A 535 12.34 4.55 -1.79
C PHE A 535 13.84 4.28 -1.87
N SER A 536 14.20 3.03 -2.12
CA SER A 536 15.55 2.55 -2.39
C SER A 536 15.47 1.37 -3.37
N VAL A 537 16.51 1.18 -4.17
CA VAL A 537 16.62 0.01 -5.07
C VAL A 537 17.03 -1.25 -4.28
N GLY A 538 17.77 -1.08 -3.18
CA GLY A 538 18.14 -2.17 -2.28
C GLY A 538 18.19 -1.73 -0.81
N TYR A 539 17.86 -2.63 0.09
CA TYR A 539 17.84 -2.36 1.53
C TYR A 539 18.14 -3.62 2.35
N LEU A 540 18.55 -3.41 3.60
CA LEU A 540 18.72 -4.47 4.58
C LEU A 540 17.39 -4.76 5.27
N ARG A 541 17.13 -6.04 5.55
CA ARG A 541 15.93 -6.46 6.26
C ARG A 541 16.23 -7.59 7.24
N ASN A 542 15.94 -7.34 8.51
CA ASN A 542 16.12 -8.32 9.58
C ASN A 542 14.93 -9.28 9.64
N VAL A 543 15.16 -10.59 9.54
CA VAL A 543 14.18 -11.68 9.62
C VAL A 543 14.73 -12.77 10.54
N LEU A 544 14.03 -13.06 11.65
CA LEU A 544 14.35 -14.16 12.58
C LEU A 544 15.86 -14.18 12.90
N ASP A 545 16.36 -13.04 13.39
CA ASP A 545 17.76 -12.81 13.77
C ASP A 545 18.79 -12.79 12.62
N THR A 546 18.36 -12.98 11.36
CA THR A 546 19.22 -12.86 10.18
C THR A 546 18.95 -11.59 9.40
N THR A 547 20.00 -10.84 9.03
CA THR A 547 19.89 -9.67 8.14
C THR A 547 19.98 -10.10 6.67
N PHE A 548 18.99 -9.71 5.86
CA PHE A 548 18.95 -10.00 4.43
C PHE A 548 19.14 -8.75 3.59
N VAL A 549 19.94 -8.90 2.53
CA VAL A 549 19.96 -7.95 1.43
C VAL A 549 18.76 -8.24 0.53
N VAL A 550 17.91 -7.24 0.33
CA VAL A 550 16.81 -7.29 -0.63
C VAL A 550 17.07 -6.23 -1.69
N VAL A 551 17.02 -6.62 -2.96
CA VAL A 551 17.10 -5.71 -4.11
C VAL A 551 15.79 -5.82 -4.90
N ASN A 552 15.40 -4.76 -5.59
CA ASN A 552 14.24 -4.78 -6.47
C ASN A 552 14.34 -5.95 -7.47
N PRO A 553 13.35 -6.86 -7.55
CA PRO A 553 13.41 -8.05 -8.41
C PRO A 553 13.59 -7.74 -9.91
N ILE A 554 13.05 -6.62 -10.38
CA ILE A 554 13.16 -6.20 -11.79
C ILE A 554 14.58 -5.72 -12.08
N PHE A 555 15.22 -5.01 -11.13
CA PHE A 555 16.63 -4.65 -11.26
C PHE A 555 17.52 -5.89 -11.37
N GLU A 556 17.32 -6.87 -10.47
CA GLU A 556 18.08 -8.12 -10.47
C GLU A 556 17.91 -8.88 -11.80
N GLU A 557 16.68 -8.95 -12.32
CA GLU A 557 16.42 -9.55 -13.64
C GLU A 557 17.16 -8.84 -14.78
N ILE A 558 17.16 -7.50 -14.80
CA ILE A 558 17.88 -6.70 -15.80
C ILE A 558 19.39 -6.91 -15.68
N ALA A 559 19.92 -6.89 -14.46
CA ALA A 559 21.34 -7.06 -14.18
C ALA A 559 21.86 -8.43 -14.62
N HIS A 560 21.09 -9.50 -14.37
CA HIS A 560 21.41 -10.84 -14.86
C HIS A 560 21.36 -10.92 -16.39
N LYS A 561 20.27 -10.44 -17.01
CA LYS A 561 20.10 -10.48 -18.47
C LYS A 561 21.18 -9.71 -19.22
N ARG A 562 21.68 -8.63 -18.65
CA ARG A 562 22.72 -7.77 -19.26
C ARG A 562 24.13 -8.10 -18.76
N GLY A 563 24.31 -9.13 -17.93
CA GLY A 563 25.61 -9.66 -17.54
C GLY A 563 26.44 -8.78 -16.59
N PHE A 564 25.84 -7.81 -15.89
CA PHE A 564 26.55 -6.95 -14.95
C PHE A 564 26.24 -7.25 -13.48
N TYR A 565 25.44 -8.28 -13.20
CA TYR A 565 25.14 -8.70 -11.83
C TYR A 565 26.38 -9.26 -11.11
N SER A 566 26.65 -8.76 -9.90
CA SER A 566 27.61 -9.35 -8.96
C SER A 566 27.15 -9.19 -7.50
N PRO A 567 27.54 -10.09 -6.58
CA PRO A 567 27.28 -9.92 -5.15
C PRO A 567 27.86 -8.62 -4.55
N ASP A 568 29.02 -8.19 -5.08
CA ASP A 568 29.66 -6.93 -4.68
C ASP A 568 28.82 -5.72 -5.10
N LEU A 569 28.29 -5.73 -6.33
CA LEU A 569 27.38 -4.70 -6.82
C LEU A 569 26.13 -4.60 -5.96
N VAL A 570 25.52 -5.74 -5.61
CA VAL A 570 24.35 -5.80 -4.73
C VAL A 570 24.66 -5.19 -3.37
N SER A 571 25.83 -5.49 -2.82
CA SER A 571 26.30 -4.93 -1.54
C SER A 571 26.57 -3.42 -1.62
N GLU A 572 27.05 -2.93 -2.77
CA GLU A 572 27.24 -1.50 -3.04
C GLU A 572 25.90 -0.77 -3.16
N ILE A 573 24.92 -1.35 -3.87
CA ILE A 573 23.57 -0.78 -4.00
C ILE A 573 22.90 -0.62 -2.64
N VAL A 574 23.00 -1.62 -1.77
CA VAL A 574 22.42 -1.53 -0.42
C VAL A 574 23.08 -0.46 0.43
N ARG A 575 24.41 -0.31 0.32
CA ARG A 575 25.16 0.74 1.03
C ARG A 575 24.85 2.14 0.49
N ALA A 576 24.73 2.28 -0.82
CA ALA A 576 24.50 3.57 -1.46
C ALA A 576 23.02 4.00 -1.43
N GLY A 577 22.08 3.04 -1.42
CA GLY A 577 20.63 3.25 -1.58
C GLY A 577 20.19 3.75 -2.97
N SER A 578 21.14 4.26 -3.77
CA SER A 578 20.96 4.85 -5.08
C SER A 578 21.91 4.21 -6.09
N LEU A 579 21.47 4.15 -7.34
CA LEU A 579 22.30 3.66 -8.45
C LEU A 579 23.18 4.77 -9.07
N LYS A 580 22.91 6.05 -8.82
CA LYS A 580 23.54 7.18 -9.53
C LYS A 580 25.06 7.16 -9.42
N LYS A 581 25.59 6.85 -8.23
CA LYS A 581 27.03 6.92 -7.92
C LYS A 581 27.82 5.65 -8.29
N ILE A 582 27.14 4.56 -8.68
CA ILE A 582 27.77 3.25 -8.92
C ILE A 582 28.23 3.16 -10.37
N LYS A 583 29.54 2.99 -10.61
CA LYS A 583 30.11 3.05 -11.98
C LYS A 583 29.77 1.84 -12.84
N ASP A 584 29.59 0.67 -12.23
CA ASP A 584 29.42 -0.61 -12.94
C ASP A 584 28.02 -0.82 -13.53
N ILE A 585 27.09 0.12 -13.31
CA ILE A 585 25.72 0.07 -13.83
C ILE A 585 25.62 0.94 -15.09
N PRO A 586 25.06 0.43 -16.21
CA PRO A 586 24.79 1.23 -17.40
C PRO A 586 23.89 2.44 -17.12
N GLU A 587 24.18 3.60 -17.73
CA GLU A 587 23.44 4.85 -17.50
C GLU A 587 21.96 4.76 -17.89
N ASP A 588 21.63 3.99 -18.94
CA ASP A 588 20.24 3.76 -19.33
C ASP A 588 19.46 2.98 -18.26
N VAL A 589 20.12 2.05 -17.55
CA VAL A 589 19.52 1.35 -16.40
C VAL A 589 19.37 2.31 -15.22
N LYS A 590 20.39 3.10 -14.87
CA LYS A 590 20.30 4.06 -13.76
C LYS A 590 19.12 5.01 -13.92
N ARG A 591 18.89 5.49 -15.15
CA ARG A 591 17.79 6.39 -15.48
C ARG A 591 16.41 5.77 -15.21
N LEU A 592 16.26 4.45 -15.24
CA LEU A 592 14.98 3.78 -15.00
C LEU A 592 14.63 3.63 -13.51
N PHE A 593 15.60 3.75 -12.61
CA PHE A 593 15.41 3.51 -11.17
C PHE A 593 15.66 4.78 -10.33
N PRO A 594 15.00 5.92 -10.61
CA PRO A 594 15.08 7.07 -9.73
C PRO A 594 14.43 6.72 -8.38
N ILE A 595 15.10 7.08 -7.29
CA ILE A 595 14.54 6.92 -5.94
C ILE A 595 13.82 8.18 -5.48
N ALA A 596 12.94 8.05 -4.48
CA ALA A 596 12.08 9.14 -4.00
C ALA A 596 12.83 10.46 -3.70
N HIS A 597 14.03 10.37 -3.10
CA HIS A 597 14.81 11.56 -2.73
C HIS A 597 15.55 12.21 -3.90
N GLU A 598 15.57 11.56 -5.07
CA GLU A 598 16.21 12.05 -6.28
C GLU A 598 15.25 12.75 -7.24
N ILE A 599 13.95 12.59 -7.01
CA ILE A 599 12.90 13.13 -7.85
C ILE A 599 12.56 14.54 -7.37
N MET A 600 12.41 15.47 -8.31
CA MET A 600 12.05 16.84 -7.96
C MET A 600 10.69 16.91 -7.26
N PRO A 601 10.51 17.73 -6.21
CA PRO A 601 9.24 17.84 -5.48
C PRO A 601 8.04 18.21 -6.36
N GLU A 602 8.28 19.02 -7.39
CA GLU A 602 7.27 19.38 -8.39
C GLU A 602 6.74 18.16 -9.14
N ILE A 603 7.61 17.20 -9.48
CA ILE A 603 7.22 15.97 -10.19
C ILE A 603 6.43 15.05 -9.27
N HIS A 604 6.84 14.92 -8.00
CA HIS A 604 6.04 14.20 -6.98
C HIS A 604 4.60 14.72 -6.93
N LEU A 605 4.45 16.05 -6.89
CA LEU A 605 3.15 16.72 -6.81
C LEU A 605 2.36 16.63 -8.10
N LYS A 606 3.00 16.79 -9.26
CA LYS A 606 2.35 16.58 -10.56
C LYS A 606 1.81 15.16 -10.68
N MET A 607 2.58 14.16 -10.26
CA MET A 607 2.12 12.78 -10.26
C MET A 607 0.91 12.58 -9.34
N GLN A 608 0.95 13.12 -8.12
CA GLN A 608 -0.21 13.10 -7.21
C GLN A 608 -1.44 13.75 -7.87
N ALA A 609 -1.26 14.93 -8.43
CA ALA A 609 -2.32 15.73 -9.02
C ALA A 609 -2.96 15.03 -10.22
N VAL A 610 -2.16 14.36 -11.07
CA VAL A 610 -2.64 13.59 -12.22
C VAL A 610 -3.63 12.51 -11.77
N PHE A 611 -3.29 11.67 -10.79
CA PHE A 611 -4.23 10.70 -10.24
C PHE A 611 -5.42 11.38 -9.55
N GLN A 612 -5.19 12.48 -8.83
CA GLN A 612 -6.21 13.22 -8.08
C GLN A 612 -7.32 13.82 -8.97
N LYS A 613 -7.04 14.08 -10.26
CA LYS A 613 -8.05 14.52 -11.25
C LYS A 613 -9.18 13.51 -11.39
N TYR A 614 -8.85 12.22 -11.39
CA TYR A 614 -9.77 11.15 -11.75
C TYR A 614 -10.36 10.42 -10.55
N VAL A 615 -9.66 10.39 -9.40
CA VAL A 615 -10.20 9.66 -8.24
C VAL A 615 -11.33 10.41 -7.53
N ASP A 616 -12.36 9.65 -7.11
CA ASP A 616 -13.51 10.18 -6.37
C ASP A 616 -13.11 10.65 -4.96
N ASN A 617 -12.29 9.85 -4.27
CA ASN A 617 -11.74 10.17 -2.95
C ASN A 617 -10.45 11.01 -3.09
N ALA A 618 -9.39 10.68 -2.37
CA ALA A 618 -8.10 11.39 -2.40
C ALA A 618 -6.94 10.44 -2.71
N VAL A 619 -5.73 11.00 -2.70
CA VAL A 619 -4.48 10.29 -2.99
C VAL A 619 -3.57 10.39 -1.78
N SER A 620 -3.20 9.25 -1.20
CA SER A 620 -2.11 9.16 -0.23
C SER A 620 -0.81 8.97 -1.00
N LYS A 621 -0.04 10.06 -1.09
CA LYS A 621 1.29 10.07 -1.65
C LYS A 621 2.18 10.97 -0.80
N THR A 622 3.35 10.46 -0.43
CA THR A 622 4.34 11.20 0.32
C THR A 622 5.19 12.05 -0.63
N ILE A 623 5.31 13.34 -0.32
CA ILE A 623 6.25 14.23 -0.99
C ILE A 623 7.56 14.16 -0.21
N ASN A 624 8.40 13.19 -0.58
CA ASN A 624 9.72 13.01 0.01
C ASN A 624 10.66 14.10 -0.51
N LEU A 625 11.34 14.78 0.41
CA LEU A 625 12.34 15.80 0.13
C LEU A 625 13.71 15.32 0.61
N PRO A 626 14.81 15.68 -0.08
CA PRO A 626 16.15 15.38 0.40
C PRO A 626 16.44 16.12 1.71
N GLU A 627 17.44 15.66 2.47
CA GLU A 627 17.79 16.19 3.80
C GLU A 627 18.12 17.70 3.79
N ASP A 628 18.76 18.15 2.71
CA ASP A 628 19.16 19.54 2.46
C ASP A 628 18.04 20.41 1.90
N ALA A 629 16.82 19.88 1.73
CA ALA A 629 15.69 20.65 1.25
C ALA A 629 15.42 21.87 2.14
N THR A 630 15.17 23.00 1.50
CA THR A 630 14.97 24.30 2.16
C THR A 630 13.51 24.50 2.57
N LEU A 631 13.28 25.43 3.50
CA LEU A 631 11.93 25.89 3.87
C LEU A 631 11.15 26.43 2.67
N GLU A 632 11.82 27.09 1.72
CA GLU A 632 11.18 27.61 0.51
C GLU A 632 10.68 26.48 -0.41
N GLN A 633 11.44 25.39 -0.53
CA GLN A 633 10.96 24.22 -1.28
C GLN A 633 9.74 23.57 -0.63
N THR A 634 9.71 23.48 0.70
CA THR A 634 8.51 23.01 1.43
C THR A 634 7.32 23.96 1.22
N ARG A 635 7.55 25.28 1.30
CA ARG A 635 6.53 26.31 1.03
C ARG A 635 5.95 26.17 -0.38
N ALA A 636 6.83 26.07 -1.37
CA ALA A 636 6.47 25.91 -2.77
C ALA A 636 5.65 24.62 -2.98
N ALA A 637 5.99 23.53 -2.31
CA ALA A 637 5.26 22.26 -2.38
C ALA A 637 3.80 22.41 -1.91
N PHE A 638 3.56 23.04 -0.75
CA PHE A 638 2.21 23.29 -0.24
C PHE A 638 1.37 24.18 -1.17
N LEU A 639 1.96 25.29 -1.67
CA LEU A 639 1.28 26.19 -2.60
C LEU A 639 1.00 25.53 -3.95
N LEU A 640 1.92 24.70 -4.44
CA LEU A 640 1.75 23.96 -5.68
C LEU A 640 0.65 22.91 -5.55
N ALA A 641 0.57 22.17 -4.44
CA ALA A 641 -0.52 21.22 -4.20
C ALA A 641 -1.89 21.90 -4.22
N HIS A 642 -2.01 23.08 -3.60
CA HIS A 642 -3.23 23.89 -3.66
C HIS A 642 -3.59 24.29 -5.10
N ARG A 643 -2.60 24.81 -5.84
CA ARG A 643 -2.77 25.22 -7.24
C ARG A 643 -3.20 24.06 -8.14
N LEU A 644 -2.63 22.88 -7.91
CA LEU A 644 -2.92 21.65 -8.63
C LEU A 644 -4.22 20.96 -8.19
N LYS A 645 -4.98 21.57 -7.25
CA LYS A 645 -6.26 21.04 -6.75
C LYS A 645 -6.11 19.66 -6.11
N CYS A 646 -5.00 19.44 -5.41
CA CYS A 646 -4.85 18.30 -4.52
C CYS A 646 -5.84 18.40 -3.35
N LYS A 647 -6.34 17.27 -2.84
CA LYS A 647 -7.24 17.25 -1.66
C LYS A 647 -6.47 17.30 -0.33
N GLY A 648 -5.21 16.87 -0.34
CA GLY A 648 -4.30 16.97 0.80
C GLY A 648 -2.85 16.82 0.36
N ILE A 649 -1.92 17.12 1.25
CA ILE A 649 -0.48 16.98 1.04
C ILE A 649 0.22 16.72 2.38
N THR A 650 1.18 15.79 2.34
CA THR A 650 2.16 15.57 3.40
C THR A 650 3.56 15.68 2.81
N VAL A 651 4.40 16.50 3.43
CA VAL A 651 5.79 16.68 3.05
C VAL A 651 6.67 15.99 4.09
N TYR A 652 7.62 15.19 3.63
CA TYR A 652 8.56 14.49 4.49
C TYR A 652 9.98 14.80 4.05
N ARG A 653 10.71 15.57 4.85
CA ARG A 653 12.13 15.80 4.61
C ARG A 653 12.91 14.67 5.24
N TYR A 654 13.84 14.08 4.50
CA TYR A 654 14.70 13.04 5.07
C TYR A 654 15.36 13.53 6.37
N ASN A 655 15.34 12.71 7.42
CA ASN A 655 15.77 13.03 8.80
C ASN A 655 14.88 14.01 9.58
N SER A 656 13.67 14.32 9.12
CA SER A 656 12.71 15.11 9.92
C SER A 656 12.07 14.31 11.07
N LYS A 657 12.13 12.97 11.06
CA LYS A 657 11.82 12.14 12.24
C LYS A 657 13.01 11.23 12.56
N LYS A 658 13.26 11.02 13.86
CA LYS A 658 14.35 10.15 14.35
C LYS A 658 14.16 8.67 14.03
N ASN A 659 12.92 8.19 14.07
CA ASN A 659 12.57 6.81 13.72
C ASN A 659 11.81 6.83 12.40
N GLN A 660 12.45 6.50 11.29
CA GLN A 660 11.77 6.43 10.00
C GLN A 660 11.33 5.00 9.71
N VAL A 661 10.23 4.84 9.00
CA VAL A 661 9.76 3.51 8.59
C VAL A 661 10.66 2.91 7.51
N LEU A 662 11.31 3.77 6.73
CA LEU A 662 12.24 3.44 5.66
C LEU A 662 13.49 4.30 5.86
N GLU A 663 14.66 3.66 5.88
CA GLU A 663 15.96 4.31 6.06
C GLU A 663 16.93 3.76 5.02
N PHE A 664 17.91 4.57 4.60
CA PHE A 664 19.05 4.05 3.84
C PHE A 664 19.88 3.13 4.73
N GLY A 665 20.49 2.08 4.17
CA GLY A 665 21.30 1.14 4.94
C GLY A 665 22.42 1.87 5.67
N ASP A 666 22.38 1.88 7.00
CA ASP A 666 23.32 2.65 7.81
C ASP A 666 24.74 2.03 7.72
N VAL A 667 25.73 2.88 7.44
CA VAL A 667 27.13 2.47 7.20
C VAL A 667 27.77 1.91 8.47
N ASP A 668 27.24 2.28 9.65
CA ASP A 668 27.74 1.82 10.94
C ASP A 668 27.38 0.36 11.27
N PHE A 669 26.43 -0.25 10.53
CA PHE A 669 26.19 -1.69 10.62
C PHE A 669 27.37 -2.49 10.05
N PHE A 670 28.05 -1.96 9.03
CA PHE A 670 29.24 -2.59 8.44
C PHE A 670 30.50 -2.42 9.30
N LYS A 671 30.59 -1.38 10.15
CA LYS A 671 31.73 -1.24 11.09
C LYS A 671 31.73 -2.29 12.21
N LYS A 672 30.58 -2.93 12.49
CA LYS A 672 30.50 -4.03 13.47
C LYS A 672 30.82 -5.40 12.88
N CYS A 673 30.57 -5.65 11.58
CA CYS A 673 31.03 -6.88 10.92
C CYS A 673 32.44 -6.59 10.36
N GLY A 674 33.44 -6.69 11.24
CA GLY A 674 34.85 -6.78 10.85
C GLY A 674 35.08 -7.94 9.88
N SER A 675 36.30 -8.05 9.35
CA SER A 675 36.73 -8.91 8.22
C SER A 675 36.59 -10.44 8.37
N GLY A 676 35.56 -10.96 9.02
CA GLY A 676 35.30 -12.39 9.17
C GLY A 676 33.83 -12.67 9.48
N VAL A 677 33.30 -13.69 8.80
CA VAL A 677 32.06 -14.45 9.04
C VAL A 677 31.29 -14.01 10.29
N CYS A 678 30.13 -13.37 10.10
CA CYS A 678 29.22 -13.00 11.18
C CYS A 678 28.61 -14.29 11.82
N GLU A 679 28.98 -14.59 13.08
CA GLU A 679 28.26 -15.52 13.97
C GLU A 679 27.32 -14.74 14.92
N ILE A 680 26.16 -15.37 15.17
CA ILE A 680 25.03 -15.06 16.07
C ILE A 680 23.98 -14.07 15.54
#